data_AF-F7HZM2-F1
#
_entry.id   AF-F7HZM2-F1
#
_cell.length_a   1.000
_cell.length_b   1.000
_cell.length_c   1.000
_cell.angle_alpha   90.00
_cell.angle_beta   90.00
_cell.angle_gamma   90.00
#
_symmetry.space_group_name_H-M   'P 1'
#
loop_
_entity.id
_entity.type
_entity.pdbx_description
1 polymer ?
#
loop_
_entity_poly.entity_id
_entity_poly.type
_entity_poly.pdbx_seq_one_letter_code
_entity_poly.pdbx_strand_id
1 'polypeptide(L)'
;MAKPAQGAKYRGSIHDFPGFDPNQDAEALYTAMKGFGSDKEAILDIITSRSNRQRQEVCQSYKSLYGKDLIDNLKYELTGKFERLIVGLMRPPAYCDAKEIKDAISGIGTDEKCLIEILASRTNEQMHQLVAAYKDAYERDLEADIIGDTSGHFQKMLVVLLQGTREEDDVVSEDLVQQDVQDLYEAGELKWGTDEAQFIYILGNRSKQHLRLVFDEYLKTTGKPIEASIRGELSGDFEKLMLAVVKCVRSTPEYFAERLFKAMKGLGTRDNTLIRIMVSRSELDMLDIREIFRTKYEKSLYSMIKNDTSGEYKKTLLKLCGGDDDAAGQFFPEAAQVAYRMWELSAVARVELKGTVRPANDFNPDADAKALRKAMKGIGTDEDTIIDIITHRSNAQRQQIRQTFKSHFGRDLMADLKSEISGDLARLILGLMMPPAHYDAKQLKKAMEGAGTDEKALIEILATRTNAEIQAINEAYKEDYHKSLEDAISSDTSGHFKRILISLATGNREEGGENLDQAREDAQVAAEILEIADTPSGDKTSLETRFMTILCTRSYPHLRRVFQEFIKMTNYDVEHTIKKEMSGDVRDTFVAIVQSVKNKPLFFADKLYKSMKDGISQLGVISPTIMPTRGYLAISGHIFGHHNLESVATSIWWGESRDAAEHPQCTRQACATRNYPARKAKAEKCTQGPQGWGAGTDEKTLTRIMVSRSEIDLLNIRREFIEKYDKSLHQAIE
;
A
#
# COMPACT_ATOMS: atom_id res chain seq x y z
N MET A 1 -15.67 31.81 -1.35
CA MET A 1 -14.31 31.44 -1.80
C MET A 1 -13.35 32.51 -1.31
N ALA A 2 -12.40 32.17 -0.44
CA ALA A 2 -11.27 33.06 -0.17
C ALA A 2 -10.50 33.26 -1.47
N LYS A 3 -10.17 34.51 -1.82
CA LYS A 3 -9.30 34.77 -2.97
C LYS A 3 -7.96 34.07 -2.73
N PRO A 4 -7.42 33.33 -3.71
CA PRO A 4 -6.06 32.82 -3.60
C PRO A 4 -5.11 33.99 -3.37
N ALA A 5 -4.10 33.78 -2.52
CA ALA A 5 -3.00 34.73 -2.34
C ALA A 5 -2.46 35.14 -3.72
N GLN A 6 -2.20 36.43 -3.93
CA GLN A 6 -1.73 36.96 -5.21
C GLN A 6 -0.53 36.14 -5.72
N GLY A 7 -0.70 35.45 -6.85
CA GLY A 7 0.34 34.64 -7.49
C GLY A 7 0.21 33.12 -7.34
N ALA A 8 -0.71 32.59 -6.52
CA ALA A 8 -0.91 31.14 -6.40
C ALA A 8 -1.63 30.55 -7.63
N LYS A 9 -0.97 29.60 -8.32
CA LYS A 9 -1.59 28.83 -9.42
C LYS A 9 -2.73 27.96 -8.87
N TYR A 10 -3.84 27.89 -9.59
CA TYR A 10 -4.97 27.01 -9.27
C TYR A 10 -4.54 25.53 -9.29
N ARG A 11 -4.94 24.75 -8.26
CA ARG A 11 -4.52 23.34 -8.08
C ARG A 11 -5.66 22.32 -8.10
N GLY A 12 -6.89 22.76 -8.39
CA GLY A 12 -7.99 21.86 -8.74
C GLY A 12 -7.83 21.28 -10.15
N SER A 13 -8.48 20.15 -10.40
CA SER A 13 -8.57 19.49 -11.71
C SER A 13 -9.75 20.00 -12.55
N ILE A 14 -10.81 20.53 -11.93
CA ILE A 14 -11.94 21.15 -12.62
C ILE A 14 -11.76 22.66 -12.60
N HIS A 15 -12.08 23.34 -13.70
CA HIS A 15 -11.97 24.80 -13.81
C HIS A 15 -13.31 25.40 -14.25
N ASP A 16 -13.45 26.71 -14.11
CA ASP A 16 -14.56 27.44 -14.72
C ASP A 16 -14.55 27.21 -16.24
N PHE A 17 -15.68 26.77 -16.78
CA PHE A 17 -15.82 26.56 -18.21
C PHE A 17 -15.87 27.91 -18.95
N PRO A 18 -15.01 28.13 -19.96
CA PRO A 18 -15.00 29.37 -20.72
C PRO A 18 -16.23 29.47 -21.62
N GLY A 19 -16.85 30.64 -21.68
CA GLY A 19 -18.05 30.86 -22.50
C GLY A 19 -19.31 30.14 -21.99
N PHE A 20 -19.35 29.82 -20.69
CA PHE A 20 -20.48 29.19 -20.02
C PHE A 20 -21.78 29.99 -20.12
N ASP A 21 -22.87 29.29 -20.44
CA ASP A 21 -24.25 29.79 -20.38
C ASP A 21 -25.11 28.78 -19.58
N PRO A 22 -25.63 29.16 -18.39
CA PRO A 22 -26.38 28.25 -17.54
C PRO A 22 -27.71 27.80 -18.17
N ASN A 23 -28.30 28.60 -19.07
CA ASN A 23 -29.56 28.24 -19.73
C ASN A 23 -29.34 27.14 -20.77
N GLN A 24 -28.27 27.24 -21.57
CA GLN A 24 -27.92 26.21 -22.55
C GLN A 24 -27.60 24.88 -21.89
N ASP A 25 -26.85 24.89 -20.79
CA ASP A 25 -26.55 23.67 -20.04
C ASP A 25 -27.80 23.08 -19.38
N ALA A 26 -28.71 23.92 -18.85
CA ALA A 26 -29.98 23.46 -18.32
C ALA A 26 -30.85 22.80 -19.41
N GLU A 27 -30.91 23.38 -20.61
CA GLU A 27 -31.60 22.81 -21.77
C GLU A 27 -30.98 21.50 -22.24
N ALA A 28 -29.65 21.43 -22.29
CA ALA A 28 -28.93 20.23 -22.67
C ALA A 28 -29.15 19.09 -21.66
N LEU A 29 -29.10 19.38 -20.36
CA LEU A 29 -29.41 18.40 -19.31
C LEU A 29 -30.87 17.95 -19.34
N TYR A 30 -31.81 18.87 -19.57
CA TYR A 30 -33.22 18.51 -19.74
C TYR A 30 -33.42 17.57 -20.93
N THR A 31 -32.75 17.88 -22.06
CA THR A 31 -32.80 17.06 -23.27
C THR A 31 -32.18 15.68 -23.05
N ALA A 32 -31.04 15.62 -22.35
CA ALA A 32 -30.36 14.37 -22.02
C ALA A 32 -31.21 13.44 -21.13
N MET A 33 -32.13 14.00 -20.34
CA MET A 33 -33.06 13.25 -19.48
C MET A 33 -34.45 13.05 -20.12
N LYS A 34 -34.62 13.40 -21.40
CA LYS A 34 -35.92 13.30 -22.07
C LYS A 34 -36.06 11.96 -22.80
N GLY A 35 -37.12 11.21 -22.48
CA GLY A 35 -37.48 9.98 -23.18
C GLY A 35 -37.37 8.75 -22.29
N PHE A 36 -37.21 7.57 -22.88
CA PHE A 36 -36.96 6.35 -22.12
C PHE A 36 -35.46 6.22 -21.85
N GLY A 37 -35.07 6.30 -20.57
CA GLY A 37 -33.68 6.37 -20.14
C GLY A 37 -33.07 7.77 -20.32
N SER A 38 -31.76 7.87 -20.08
CA SER A 38 -31.02 9.13 -20.10
C SER A 38 -29.71 9.02 -20.88
N ASP A 39 -29.30 10.08 -21.57
CA ASP A 39 -27.96 10.22 -22.14
C ASP A 39 -26.94 10.52 -21.03
N LYS A 40 -26.44 9.45 -20.41
CA LYS A 40 -25.49 9.54 -19.29
C LYS A 40 -24.17 10.19 -19.70
N GLU A 41 -23.73 10.03 -20.94
CA GLU A 41 -22.50 10.66 -21.45
C GLU A 41 -22.68 12.17 -21.56
N ALA A 42 -23.80 12.65 -22.11
CA ALA A 42 -24.07 14.08 -22.13
C ALA A 42 -24.15 14.67 -20.71
N ILE A 43 -24.85 13.98 -19.79
CA ILE A 43 -24.96 14.41 -18.39
C ILE A 43 -23.57 14.50 -17.73
N LEU A 44 -22.74 13.45 -17.87
CA LEU A 44 -21.44 13.43 -17.22
C LEU A 44 -20.47 14.44 -17.84
N ASP A 45 -20.48 14.63 -19.17
CA ASP A 45 -19.59 15.57 -19.85
C ASP A 45 -19.91 17.02 -19.50
N ILE A 46 -21.19 17.39 -19.44
CA ILE A 46 -21.60 18.73 -18.99
C ILE A 46 -21.18 18.93 -17.54
N ILE A 47 -21.64 18.08 -16.62
CA ILE A 47 -21.44 18.29 -15.18
C ILE A 47 -19.96 18.29 -14.82
N THR A 48 -19.16 17.35 -15.34
CA THR A 48 -17.72 17.27 -15.00
C THR A 48 -16.87 18.35 -15.65
N SER A 49 -17.41 19.09 -16.62
CA SER A 49 -16.72 20.19 -17.28
C SER A 49 -17.16 21.58 -16.79
N ARG A 50 -17.99 21.66 -15.73
CA ARG A 50 -18.39 22.90 -15.06
C ARG A 50 -17.88 22.93 -13.64
N SER A 51 -17.46 24.10 -13.17
CA SER A 51 -17.16 24.29 -11.74
C SER A 51 -18.43 24.18 -10.89
N ASN A 52 -18.30 23.92 -9.61
CA ASN A 52 -19.45 23.80 -8.72
C ASN A 52 -20.29 25.09 -8.69
N ARG A 53 -19.64 26.26 -8.75
CA ARG A 53 -20.32 27.55 -8.89
C ARG A 53 -21.21 27.58 -10.14
N GLN A 54 -20.65 27.22 -11.29
CA GLN A 54 -21.41 27.14 -12.55
C GLN A 54 -22.55 26.11 -12.45
N ARG A 55 -22.34 24.95 -11.80
CA ARG A 55 -23.42 23.97 -11.56
C ARG A 55 -24.55 24.54 -10.72
N GLN A 56 -24.27 25.41 -9.75
CA GLN A 56 -25.34 26.10 -9.00
C GLN A 56 -26.16 27.03 -9.89
N GLU A 57 -25.50 27.75 -10.81
CA GLU A 57 -26.19 28.59 -11.80
C GLU A 57 -27.05 27.74 -12.75
N VAL A 58 -26.56 26.57 -13.19
CA VAL A 58 -27.35 25.62 -13.99
C VAL A 58 -28.58 25.13 -13.22
N CYS A 59 -28.45 24.80 -11.92
CA CYS A 59 -29.60 24.41 -11.08
C CYS A 59 -30.67 25.52 -11.05
N GLN A 60 -30.26 26.78 -10.91
CA GLN A 60 -31.17 27.94 -10.89
C GLN A 60 -31.86 28.15 -12.24
N SER A 61 -31.10 28.07 -13.34
CA SER A 61 -31.66 28.16 -14.70
C SER A 61 -32.63 27.01 -14.99
N TYR A 62 -32.28 25.77 -14.64
CA TYR A 62 -33.16 24.61 -14.80
C TYR A 62 -34.47 24.77 -14.04
N LYS A 63 -34.41 25.26 -12.79
CA LYS A 63 -35.59 25.55 -11.99
C LYS A 63 -36.47 26.63 -12.62
N SER A 64 -35.87 27.67 -13.19
CA SER A 64 -36.58 28.79 -13.81
C SER A 64 -37.23 28.39 -15.15
N LEU A 65 -36.52 27.63 -15.98
CA LEU A 65 -36.99 27.23 -17.32
C LEU A 65 -38.05 26.12 -17.26
N TYR A 66 -37.94 25.19 -16.32
CA TYR A 66 -38.78 23.98 -16.28
C TYR A 66 -39.66 23.86 -15.04
N GLY A 67 -39.48 24.70 -14.02
CA GLY A 67 -40.19 24.60 -12.74
C GLY A 67 -39.80 23.40 -11.89
N LYS A 68 -38.84 22.58 -12.33
CA LYS A 68 -38.43 21.32 -11.70
C LYS A 68 -37.08 21.45 -11.00
N ASP A 69 -36.84 20.61 -9.99
CA ASP A 69 -35.54 20.52 -9.33
C ASP A 69 -34.59 19.62 -10.14
N LEU A 70 -33.41 20.14 -10.51
CA LEU A 70 -32.45 19.40 -11.34
C LEU A 70 -31.90 18.17 -10.59
N ILE A 71 -31.60 18.30 -9.30
CA ILE A 71 -31.04 17.21 -8.50
C ILE A 71 -32.04 16.06 -8.37
N ASP A 72 -33.32 16.36 -8.13
CA ASP A 72 -34.35 15.32 -8.02
C ASP A 72 -34.64 14.62 -9.36
N ASN A 73 -34.57 15.34 -10.50
CA ASN A 73 -34.63 14.68 -11.81
C ASN A 73 -33.40 13.78 -12.03
N LEU A 74 -32.20 14.23 -11.65
CA LEU A 74 -30.99 13.40 -11.76
C LEU A 74 -31.08 12.13 -10.88
N LYS A 75 -31.62 12.22 -9.66
CA LYS A 75 -31.87 11.03 -8.81
C LYS A 75 -32.90 10.08 -9.41
N TYR A 76 -33.86 10.61 -10.16
CA TYR A 76 -34.88 9.78 -10.82
C TYR A 76 -34.30 9.03 -12.03
N GLU A 77 -33.49 9.71 -12.83
CA GLU A 77 -32.93 9.14 -14.08
C GLU A 77 -31.67 8.28 -13.86
N LEU A 78 -30.90 8.55 -12.81
CA LEU A 78 -29.66 7.86 -12.50
C LEU A 78 -29.84 6.90 -11.33
N THR A 79 -28.98 5.89 -11.24
CA THR A 79 -28.98 4.98 -10.09
C THR A 79 -27.55 4.60 -9.65
N GLY A 80 -27.43 4.17 -8.39
CA GLY A 80 -26.23 3.55 -7.84
C GLY A 80 -25.05 4.51 -7.67
N LYS A 81 -23.83 4.01 -7.89
CA LYS A 81 -22.58 4.77 -7.67
C LYS A 81 -22.47 6.01 -8.58
N PHE A 82 -22.97 5.89 -9.81
CA PHE A 82 -22.98 6.98 -10.77
C PHE A 82 -23.94 8.10 -10.32
N GLU A 83 -25.14 7.75 -9.85
CA GLU A 83 -26.07 8.72 -9.25
C GLU A 83 -25.46 9.43 -8.06
N ARG A 84 -24.90 8.68 -7.09
CA ARG A 84 -24.27 9.29 -5.89
C ARG A 84 -23.18 10.28 -6.27
N LEU A 85 -22.35 9.94 -7.25
CA LEU A 85 -21.27 10.80 -7.74
C LEU A 85 -21.79 12.07 -8.43
N ILE A 86 -22.72 11.93 -9.38
CA ILE A 86 -23.30 13.07 -10.11
C ILE A 86 -24.05 14.00 -9.16
N VAL A 87 -24.90 13.45 -8.28
CA VAL A 87 -25.63 14.25 -7.30
C VAL A 87 -24.68 14.91 -6.30
N GLY A 88 -23.60 14.23 -5.90
CA GLY A 88 -22.53 14.82 -5.08
C GLY A 88 -21.89 16.04 -5.73
N LEU A 89 -21.62 15.98 -7.04
CA LEU A 89 -21.04 17.09 -7.81
C LEU A 89 -21.96 18.31 -7.93
N MET A 90 -23.27 18.11 -7.85
CA MET A 90 -24.28 19.18 -7.96
C MET A 90 -24.54 19.91 -6.64
N ARG A 91 -24.22 19.33 -5.48
CA ARG A 91 -24.41 20.01 -4.18
C ARG A 91 -23.34 21.08 -3.96
N PRO A 92 -23.66 22.21 -3.31
CA PRO A 92 -22.64 23.12 -2.81
C PRO A 92 -21.66 22.38 -1.87
N PRO A 93 -20.38 22.79 -1.77
CA PRO A 93 -19.37 22.02 -1.03
C PRO A 93 -19.75 21.76 0.44
N ALA A 94 -20.26 22.78 1.14
CA ALA A 94 -20.69 22.66 2.53
C ALA A 94 -21.86 21.69 2.73
N TYR A 95 -22.84 21.68 1.81
CA TYR A 95 -23.97 20.74 1.85
C TYR A 95 -23.53 19.32 1.46
N CYS A 96 -22.47 19.19 0.65
CA CYS A 96 -21.87 17.89 0.35
C CYS A 96 -21.21 17.30 1.61
N ASP A 97 -20.41 18.09 2.33
CA ASP A 97 -19.81 17.67 3.61
C ASP A 97 -20.87 17.35 4.67
N ALA A 98 -21.90 18.21 4.81
CA ALA A 98 -23.01 17.97 5.73
C ALA A 98 -23.74 16.66 5.41
N LYS A 99 -23.94 16.32 4.13
CA LYS A 99 -24.55 15.05 3.71
C LYS A 99 -23.67 13.84 4.04
N GLU A 100 -22.37 13.94 3.85
CA GLU A 100 -21.43 12.86 4.16
C GLU A 100 -21.33 12.62 5.67
N ILE A 101 -21.30 13.67 6.50
CA ILE A 101 -21.37 13.52 7.95
C ILE A 101 -22.73 12.97 8.38
N LYS A 102 -23.83 13.46 7.77
CA LYS A 102 -25.15 12.93 8.07
C LYS A 102 -25.22 11.43 7.82
N ASP A 103 -24.69 10.95 6.70
CA ASP A 103 -24.62 9.52 6.39
C ASP A 103 -23.71 8.78 7.38
N ALA A 104 -22.61 9.38 7.82
CA ALA A 104 -21.65 8.76 8.73
C ALA A 104 -22.21 8.51 10.12
N ILE A 105 -23.17 9.33 10.59
CA ILE A 105 -23.78 9.21 11.93
C ILE A 105 -25.24 8.74 11.89
N SER A 106 -25.78 8.45 10.70
CA SER A 106 -27.14 7.95 10.57
C SER A 106 -27.14 6.44 10.32
N GLY A 107 -27.87 5.71 11.16
CA GLY A 107 -28.08 4.27 10.99
C GLY A 107 -27.53 3.46 12.16
N ILE A 108 -27.29 2.17 11.92
CA ILE A 108 -26.67 1.29 12.92
C ILE A 108 -25.15 1.37 12.72
N GLY A 109 -24.46 1.96 13.69
CA GLY A 109 -23.01 2.19 13.66
C GLY A 109 -22.63 3.58 13.11
N THR A 110 -21.34 3.89 13.22
CA THR A 110 -20.77 5.18 12.83
C THR A 110 -19.66 4.95 11.80
N ASP A 111 -19.55 5.77 10.76
CA ASP A 111 -18.38 5.77 9.87
C ASP A 111 -17.31 6.74 10.42
N GLU A 112 -16.52 6.26 11.39
CA GLU A 112 -15.46 7.07 12.00
C GLU A 112 -14.42 7.48 10.97
N LYS A 113 -14.20 6.66 9.91
CA LYS A 113 -13.27 6.99 8.83
C LYS A 113 -13.75 8.21 8.04
N CYS A 114 -15.05 8.42 7.88
CA CYS A 114 -15.61 9.62 7.27
C CYS A 114 -15.47 10.84 8.19
N LEU A 115 -15.82 10.69 9.48
CA LEU A 115 -15.71 11.78 10.47
C LEU A 115 -14.28 12.29 10.57
N ILE A 116 -13.31 11.37 10.72
CA ILE A 116 -11.88 11.69 10.79
C ILE A 116 -11.43 12.45 9.53
N GLU A 117 -11.80 11.96 8.35
CA GLU A 117 -11.36 12.54 7.08
C GLU A 117 -11.84 13.98 6.89
N ILE A 118 -13.10 14.26 7.23
CA ILE A 118 -13.65 15.61 7.09
C ILE A 118 -13.10 16.49 8.20
N LEU A 119 -13.27 16.12 9.47
CA LEU A 119 -12.97 17.01 10.59
C LEU A 119 -11.46 17.30 10.76
N ALA A 120 -10.57 16.38 10.36
CA ALA A 120 -9.13 16.64 10.40
C ALA A 120 -8.61 17.50 9.23
N SER A 121 -9.35 17.57 8.11
CA SER A 121 -8.84 18.19 6.87
C SER A 121 -9.42 19.56 6.56
N ARG A 122 -10.64 19.86 7.02
CA ARG A 122 -11.32 21.14 6.74
C ARG A 122 -10.63 22.31 7.46
N THR A 123 -10.65 23.47 6.83
CA THR A 123 -10.22 24.74 7.44
C THR A 123 -11.29 25.29 8.38
N ASN A 124 -10.94 26.31 9.18
CA ASN A 124 -11.89 27.04 10.02
C ASN A 124 -13.14 27.50 9.24
N GLU A 125 -12.93 28.18 8.11
CA GLU A 125 -14.02 28.64 7.23
C GLU A 125 -14.88 27.48 6.68
N GLN A 126 -14.25 26.40 6.22
CA GLN A 126 -14.99 25.23 5.75
C GLN A 126 -15.79 24.58 6.87
N MET A 127 -15.27 24.58 8.10
CA MET A 127 -15.96 24.05 9.27
C MET A 127 -17.20 24.86 9.63
N HIS A 128 -17.09 26.19 9.65
CA HIS A 128 -18.24 27.06 9.91
C HIS A 128 -19.32 26.93 8.85
N GLN A 129 -18.93 26.87 7.58
CA GLN A 129 -19.87 26.63 6.47
C GLN A 129 -20.56 25.25 6.58
N LEU A 130 -19.82 24.22 6.97
CA LEU A 130 -20.34 22.87 7.17
C LEU A 130 -21.39 22.85 8.30
N VAL A 131 -21.07 23.42 9.47
CA VAL A 131 -22.01 23.49 10.61
C VAL A 131 -23.28 24.24 10.22
N ALA A 132 -23.13 25.38 9.52
CA ALA A 132 -24.26 26.16 9.01
C ALA A 132 -25.11 25.36 8.01
N ALA A 133 -24.49 24.67 7.05
CA ALA A 133 -25.19 23.86 6.05
C ALA A 133 -25.89 22.64 6.66
N TYR A 134 -25.30 22.01 7.68
CA TYR A 134 -25.93 20.90 8.40
C TYR A 134 -27.19 21.36 9.14
N LYS A 135 -27.09 22.50 9.82
CA LYS A 135 -28.23 23.12 10.52
C LYS A 135 -29.34 23.52 9.55
N ASP A 136 -29.00 24.09 8.40
CA ASP A 136 -29.97 24.46 7.36
C ASP A 136 -30.63 23.23 6.73
N ALA A 137 -29.84 22.22 6.34
CA ALA A 137 -30.34 21.05 5.61
C ALA A 137 -31.16 20.09 6.47
N TYR A 138 -30.88 20.01 7.78
CA TYR A 138 -31.45 18.99 8.67
C TYR A 138 -32.17 19.55 9.89
N GLU A 139 -32.10 20.86 10.14
CA GLU A 139 -32.67 21.51 11.33
C GLU A 139 -32.14 20.92 12.65
N ARG A 140 -30.88 20.47 12.64
CA ARG A 140 -30.22 19.82 13.77
C ARG A 140 -28.90 20.49 14.12
N ASP A 141 -28.48 20.30 15.36
CA ASP A 141 -27.17 20.74 15.84
C ASP A 141 -26.14 19.65 15.57
N LEU A 142 -25.13 19.96 14.77
CA LEU A 142 -24.12 18.99 14.36
C LEU A 142 -23.22 18.57 15.53
N GLU A 143 -22.89 19.49 16.43
CA GLU A 143 -22.05 19.17 17.59
C GLU A 143 -22.77 18.19 18.51
N ALA A 144 -24.05 18.44 18.81
CA ALA A 144 -24.88 17.53 19.60
C ALA A 144 -25.01 16.15 18.95
N ASP A 145 -25.16 16.09 17.62
CA ASP A 145 -25.23 14.82 16.89
C ASP A 145 -23.89 14.06 16.97
N ILE A 146 -22.74 14.74 16.79
CA ILE A 146 -21.41 14.12 16.97
C ILE A 146 -21.18 13.64 18.40
N ILE A 147 -21.59 14.43 19.40
CA ILE A 147 -21.49 14.05 20.81
C ILE A 147 -22.37 12.81 21.09
N GLY A 148 -23.55 12.71 20.49
CA GLY A 148 -24.44 11.57 20.64
C GLY A 148 -23.88 10.25 20.09
N ASP A 149 -23.10 10.31 19.00
CA ASP A 149 -22.62 9.13 18.27
C ASP A 149 -21.15 8.78 18.51
N THR A 150 -20.43 9.54 19.33
CA THR A 150 -19.00 9.32 19.63
C THR A 150 -18.73 9.36 21.14
N SER A 151 -17.54 8.94 21.59
CA SER A 151 -17.17 8.97 23.01
C SER A 151 -15.68 9.19 23.26
N GLY A 152 -15.31 9.43 24.52
CA GLY A 152 -13.92 9.48 24.99
C GLY A 152 -13.09 10.62 24.38
N HIS A 153 -11.78 10.39 24.23
CA HIS A 153 -10.85 11.37 23.65
C HIS A 153 -11.09 11.60 22.15
N PHE A 154 -11.63 10.60 21.46
CA PHE A 154 -12.08 10.73 20.07
C PHE A 154 -13.14 11.82 19.95
N GLN A 155 -14.23 11.73 20.72
CA GLN A 155 -15.27 12.76 20.77
C GLN A 155 -14.69 14.15 21.10
N LYS A 156 -13.85 14.26 22.13
CA LYS A 156 -13.26 15.54 22.55
C LYS A 156 -12.49 16.22 21.42
N MET A 157 -11.65 15.46 20.70
CA MET A 157 -10.88 16.01 19.59
C MET A 157 -11.77 16.40 18.41
N LEU A 158 -12.80 15.62 18.10
CA LEU A 158 -13.76 16.00 17.05
C LEU A 158 -14.48 17.31 17.39
N VAL A 159 -14.90 17.50 18.64
CA VAL A 159 -15.53 18.76 19.10
C VAL A 159 -14.57 19.94 18.98
N VAL A 160 -13.30 19.78 19.38
CA VAL A 160 -12.27 20.83 19.23
C VAL A 160 -12.08 21.22 17.76
N LEU A 161 -11.99 20.26 16.85
CA LEU A 161 -11.87 20.53 15.41
C LEU A 161 -13.13 21.20 14.84
N LEU A 162 -14.31 20.79 15.33
CA LEU A 162 -15.61 21.31 14.88
C LEU A 162 -15.82 22.79 15.24
N GLN A 163 -15.16 23.29 16.30
CA GLN A 163 -15.23 24.72 16.64
C GLN A 163 -14.71 25.61 15.51
N GLY A 164 -13.76 25.11 14.70
CA GLY A 164 -13.16 25.89 13.62
C GLY A 164 -12.47 27.16 14.13
N THR A 165 -11.83 27.08 15.29
CA THR A 165 -11.14 28.20 15.96
C THR A 165 -9.64 27.94 16.12
N ARG A 166 -9.03 27.17 15.21
CA ARG A 166 -7.57 27.03 15.17
C ARG A 166 -6.94 28.41 14.95
N GLU A 167 -5.84 28.70 15.63
CA GLU A 167 -5.02 29.89 15.37
C GLU A 167 -4.67 29.97 13.87
N GLU A 168 -4.86 31.13 13.25
CA GLU A 168 -4.53 31.34 11.83
C GLU A 168 -3.01 31.46 11.66
N ASP A 169 -2.51 31.16 10.45
CA ASP A 169 -1.08 31.22 10.17
C ASP A 169 -0.54 32.67 10.24
N ASP A 170 0.48 32.89 11.06
CA ASP A 170 1.10 34.19 11.31
C ASP A 170 2.61 34.09 11.58
N VAL A 171 3.20 35.12 12.21
CA VAL A 171 4.63 35.10 12.59
C VAL A 171 4.82 34.13 13.75
N VAL A 172 5.51 33.03 13.49
CA VAL A 172 5.74 31.96 14.47
C VAL A 172 6.74 32.40 15.55
N SER A 173 6.41 32.14 16.82
CA SER A 173 7.30 32.28 17.96
C SER A 173 8.19 31.04 18.12
N GLU A 174 9.50 31.19 17.95
CA GLU A 174 10.46 30.08 18.13
C GLU A 174 10.46 29.54 19.57
N ASP A 175 10.30 30.41 20.57
CA ASP A 175 10.21 30.00 21.98
C ASP A 175 8.98 29.10 22.22
N LEU A 176 7.83 29.46 21.64
CA LEU A 176 6.63 28.64 21.73
C LEU A 176 6.77 27.31 20.97
N VAL A 177 7.47 27.30 19.83
CA VAL A 177 7.77 26.06 19.10
C VAL A 177 8.58 25.13 20.00
N GLN A 178 9.65 25.62 20.62
CA GLN A 178 10.48 24.82 21.52
C GLN A 178 9.70 24.35 22.75
N GLN A 179 8.84 25.19 23.30
CA GLN A 179 7.96 24.81 24.39
C GLN A 179 7.01 23.69 23.98
N ASP A 180 6.28 23.82 22.86
CA ASP A 180 5.34 22.80 22.42
C ASP A 180 6.05 21.48 22.03
N VAL A 181 7.30 21.54 21.52
CA VAL A 181 8.13 20.34 21.30
C VAL A 181 8.39 19.63 22.62
N GLN A 182 8.83 20.37 23.65
CA GLN A 182 9.11 19.82 24.97
C GLN A 182 7.83 19.26 25.62
N ASP A 183 6.73 20.00 25.57
CA ASP A 183 5.44 19.60 26.11
C ASP A 183 4.92 18.31 25.45
N LEU A 184 5.04 18.19 24.12
CA LEU A 184 4.65 16.96 23.41
C LEU A 184 5.57 15.77 23.75
N TYR A 185 6.87 16.01 23.90
CA TYR A 185 7.84 14.97 24.26
C TYR A 185 7.60 14.46 25.69
N GLU A 186 7.37 15.37 26.64
CA GLU A 186 7.01 15.05 28.01
C GLU A 186 5.64 14.38 28.12
N ALA A 187 4.68 14.79 27.29
CA ALA A 187 3.33 14.23 27.23
C ALA A 187 3.28 12.81 26.65
N GLY A 188 4.26 12.42 25.82
CA GLY A 188 4.33 11.11 25.17
C GLY A 188 5.56 10.31 25.60
N GLU A 189 6.67 10.41 24.86
CA GLU A 189 7.83 9.51 24.94
C GLU A 189 8.48 9.39 26.34
N LEU A 190 8.34 10.39 27.22
CA LEU A 190 8.91 10.34 28.57
C LEU A 190 8.05 9.66 29.63
N LYS A 191 6.82 9.24 29.30
CA LYS A 191 5.94 8.54 30.23
C LYS A 191 5.41 7.25 29.60
N TRP A 192 4.88 6.36 30.43
CA TRP A 192 4.14 5.20 29.94
C TRP A 192 2.68 5.62 29.73
N GLY A 193 2.23 5.68 28.47
CA GLY A 193 0.95 6.27 28.06
C GLY A 193 1.12 7.67 27.46
N THR A 194 0.01 8.31 27.07
CA THR A 194 0.00 9.70 26.57
C THR A 194 -0.78 10.60 27.50
N ASP A 195 -0.39 11.88 27.61
CA ASP A 195 -1.30 12.93 28.05
C ASP A 195 -2.19 13.37 26.87
N GLU A 196 -3.33 12.70 26.71
CA GLU A 196 -4.20 12.96 25.56
C GLU A 196 -4.74 14.39 25.56
N ALA A 197 -4.89 15.03 26.72
CA ALA A 197 -5.38 16.39 26.83
C ALA A 197 -4.36 17.39 26.25
N GLN A 198 -3.07 17.22 26.55
CA GLN A 198 -2.01 18.05 25.99
C GLN A 198 -1.93 17.91 24.46
N PHE A 199 -2.01 16.68 23.95
CA PHE A 199 -2.01 16.43 22.50
C PHE A 199 -3.23 17.05 21.82
N ILE A 200 -4.42 16.93 22.39
CA ILE A 200 -5.65 17.55 21.86
C ILE A 200 -5.51 19.06 21.82
N TYR A 201 -4.99 19.68 22.89
CA TYR A 201 -4.84 21.12 22.96
C TYR A 201 -3.86 21.65 21.92
N ILE A 202 -2.63 21.14 21.88
CA ILE A 202 -1.59 21.63 20.95
C ILE A 202 -2.00 21.36 19.50
N LEU A 203 -2.38 20.12 19.17
CA LEU A 203 -2.70 19.75 17.78
C LEU A 203 -4.04 20.31 17.30
N GLY A 204 -4.96 20.62 18.21
CA GLY A 204 -6.26 21.21 17.90
C GLY A 204 -6.21 22.73 17.68
N ASN A 205 -5.37 23.46 18.43
CA ASN A 205 -5.44 24.93 18.49
C ASN A 205 -4.33 25.65 17.74
N ARG A 206 -3.08 25.15 17.75
CA ARG A 206 -1.96 25.86 17.12
C ARG A 206 -2.12 25.98 15.62
N SER A 207 -1.59 27.06 15.03
CA SER A 207 -1.63 27.28 13.59
C SER A 207 -0.92 26.16 12.81
N LYS A 208 -1.29 25.96 11.54
CA LYS A 208 -0.68 24.89 10.74
C LYS A 208 0.79 25.19 10.48
N GLN A 209 1.14 26.46 10.28
CA GLN A 209 2.52 26.91 10.13
C GLN A 209 3.34 26.64 11.39
N HIS A 210 2.82 26.96 12.58
CA HIS A 210 3.48 26.67 13.85
C HIS A 210 3.70 25.17 14.05
N LEU A 211 2.66 24.36 13.88
CA LEU A 211 2.75 22.91 14.08
C LEU A 211 3.72 22.22 13.12
N ARG A 212 3.86 22.72 11.89
CA ARG A 212 4.87 22.18 10.96
C ARG A 212 6.29 22.37 11.50
N LEU A 213 6.60 23.54 12.05
CA LEU A 213 7.89 23.81 12.68
C LEU A 213 8.09 22.98 13.96
N VAL A 214 7.03 22.80 14.77
CA VAL A 214 7.05 21.88 15.91
C VAL A 214 7.38 20.46 15.46
N PHE A 215 6.77 19.95 14.39
CA PHE A 215 7.04 18.59 13.91
C PHE A 215 8.47 18.41 13.39
N ASP A 216 9.01 19.40 12.69
CA ASP A 216 10.37 19.38 12.17
C ASP A 216 11.40 19.42 13.31
N GLU A 217 11.20 20.31 14.29
CA GLU A 217 12.08 20.41 15.46
C GLU A 217 11.93 19.20 16.40
N TYR A 218 10.73 18.64 16.57
CA TYR A 218 10.50 17.39 17.29
C TYR A 218 11.29 16.22 16.66
N LEU A 219 11.25 16.08 15.33
CA LEU A 219 12.02 15.04 14.63
C LEU A 219 13.52 15.21 14.85
N LYS A 220 14.02 16.45 14.75
CA LYS A 220 15.43 16.78 14.91
C LYS A 220 15.94 16.55 16.34
N THR A 221 15.15 16.90 17.34
CA THR A 221 15.51 16.79 18.77
C THR A 221 15.37 15.35 19.29
N THR A 222 14.29 14.66 18.95
CA THR A 222 14.00 13.31 19.48
C THR A 222 14.57 12.19 18.60
N GLY A 223 14.84 12.48 17.32
CA GLY A 223 15.22 11.48 16.33
C GLY A 223 14.04 10.61 15.85
N LYS A 224 12.80 10.91 16.24
CA LYS A 224 11.60 10.21 15.77
C LYS A 224 10.53 11.22 15.34
N PRO A 225 9.75 10.93 14.29
CA PRO A 225 8.63 11.80 13.94
C PRO A 225 7.53 11.71 15.02
N ILE A 226 6.76 12.78 15.21
CA ILE A 226 5.67 12.83 16.20
C ILE A 226 4.65 11.68 16.03
N GLU A 227 4.43 11.22 14.79
CA GLU A 227 3.56 10.07 14.54
C GLU A 227 4.09 8.76 15.12
N ALA A 228 5.42 8.60 15.27
CA ALA A 228 5.98 7.42 15.91
C ALA A 228 5.59 7.37 17.39
N SER A 229 5.62 8.52 18.07
CA SER A 229 5.17 8.67 19.46
C SER A 229 3.68 8.42 19.60
N ILE A 230 2.86 9.01 18.71
CA ILE A 230 1.40 8.78 18.70
C ILE A 230 1.04 7.29 18.54
N ARG A 231 1.68 6.57 17.59
CA ARG A 231 1.42 5.14 17.35
C ARG A 231 1.85 4.23 18.50
N GLY A 232 2.84 4.65 19.28
CA GLY A 232 3.33 3.88 20.43
C GLY A 232 2.41 3.98 21.63
N GLU A 233 1.71 5.11 21.77
CA GLU A 233 1.10 5.50 23.03
C GLU A 233 -0.44 5.66 22.98
N LEU A 234 -1.04 5.83 21.79
CA LEU A 234 -2.50 5.90 21.61
C LEU A 234 -3.06 4.62 20.99
N SER A 235 -4.40 4.47 21.02
CA SER A 235 -5.08 3.34 20.38
C SER A 235 -6.46 3.73 19.81
N GLY A 236 -7.03 2.82 19.02
CA GLY A 236 -8.40 2.93 18.51
C GLY A 236 -8.61 4.07 17.51
N ASP A 237 -9.82 4.63 17.47
CA ASP A 237 -10.15 5.71 16.54
C ASP A 237 -9.56 7.06 16.94
N PHE A 238 -9.22 7.22 18.23
CA PHE A 238 -8.48 8.40 18.69
C PHE A 238 -7.08 8.45 18.10
N GLU A 239 -6.32 7.34 18.10
CA GLU A 239 -5.02 7.26 17.43
C GLU A 239 -5.15 7.61 15.93
N LYS A 240 -6.13 7.02 15.23
CA LYS A 240 -6.36 7.27 13.81
C LYS A 240 -6.69 8.74 13.53
N LEU A 241 -7.48 9.38 14.40
CA LEU A 241 -7.82 10.79 14.31
C LEU A 241 -6.60 11.68 14.50
N MET A 242 -5.80 11.44 15.54
CA MET A 242 -4.60 12.23 15.82
C MET A 242 -3.57 12.11 14.69
N LEU A 243 -3.37 10.90 14.16
CA LEU A 243 -2.54 10.68 12.98
C LEU A 243 -3.07 11.40 11.73
N ALA A 244 -4.40 11.42 11.53
CA ALA A 244 -5.00 12.16 10.42
C ALA A 244 -4.78 13.67 10.56
N VAL A 245 -4.94 14.23 11.77
CA VAL A 245 -4.68 15.65 12.04
C VAL A 245 -3.23 16.01 11.74
N VAL A 246 -2.27 15.23 12.24
CA VAL A 246 -0.84 15.45 11.96
C VAL A 246 -0.56 15.40 10.45
N LYS A 247 -1.09 14.40 9.75
CA LYS A 247 -0.95 14.27 8.28
C LYS A 247 -1.57 15.47 7.57
N CYS A 248 -2.76 15.92 7.94
CA CYS A 248 -3.44 17.05 7.32
C CYS A 248 -2.73 18.39 7.59
N VAL A 249 -2.20 18.59 8.79
CA VAL A 249 -1.35 19.75 9.12
C VAL A 249 -0.10 19.75 8.25
N ARG A 250 0.58 18.60 8.11
CA ARG A 250 1.81 18.50 7.32
C ARG A 250 1.56 18.68 5.81
N SER A 251 0.58 17.95 5.28
CA SER A 251 0.12 18.03 3.88
C SER A 251 -1.25 17.37 3.75
N THR A 252 -2.29 18.19 3.61
CA THR A 252 -3.65 17.69 3.33
C THR A 252 -3.74 16.92 2.00
N PRO A 253 -3.06 17.35 0.90
CA PRO A 253 -2.96 16.57 -0.33
C PRO A 253 -2.35 15.18 -0.13
N GLU A 254 -1.29 15.06 0.68
CA GLU A 254 -0.68 13.76 0.98
C GLU A 254 -1.63 12.83 1.73
N TYR A 255 -2.38 13.37 2.70
CA TYR A 255 -3.41 12.61 3.42
C TYR A 255 -4.47 12.05 2.46
N PHE A 256 -4.98 12.87 1.53
CA PHE A 256 -5.97 12.42 0.56
C PHE A 256 -5.40 11.43 -0.47
N ALA A 257 -4.14 11.60 -0.89
CA ALA A 257 -3.46 10.60 -1.73
C ALA A 257 -3.40 9.23 -1.04
N GLU A 258 -3.07 9.19 0.25
CA GLU A 258 -3.08 7.96 1.03
C GLU A 258 -4.49 7.38 1.19
N ARG A 259 -5.49 8.21 1.50
CA ARG A 259 -6.89 7.79 1.64
C ARG A 259 -7.43 7.18 0.34
N LEU A 260 -7.13 7.80 -0.82
CA LEU A 260 -7.49 7.29 -2.14
C LEU A 260 -6.84 5.93 -2.42
N PHE A 261 -5.54 5.78 -2.13
CA PHE A 261 -4.85 4.50 -2.29
C PHE A 261 -5.49 3.42 -1.43
N LYS A 262 -5.76 3.74 -0.15
CA LYS A 262 -6.41 2.82 0.76
C LYS A 262 -7.83 2.47 0.31
N ALA A 263 -8.53 3.34 -0.42
CA ALA A 263 -9.89 3.11 -0.90
C ALA A 263 -9.96 2.14 -2.09
N MET A 264 -8.86 1.98 -2.84
CA MET A 264 -8.79 1.17 -4.07
C MET A 264 -7.81 0.00 -3.98
N LYS A 265 -7.18 -0.23 -2.83
CA LYS A 265 -6.23 -1.35 -2.67
C LYS A 265 -6.99 -2.66 -2.43
N GLY A 266 -6.50 -3.75 -3.02
CA GLY A 266 -7.06 -5.09 -2.85
C GLY A 266 -8.19 -5.36 -3.85
N LEU A 267 -9.10 -6.29 -3.54
CA LEU A 267 -10.34 -6.41 -4.29
C LEU A 267 -11.42 -5.51 -3.71
N GLY A 268 -12.21 -4.96 -4.63
CA GLY A 268 -13.30 -4.07 -4.31
C GLY A 268 -12.80 -2.67 -3.99
N THR A 269 -13.74 -1.75 -3.96
CA THR A 269 -13.46 -0.33 -3.79
C THR A 269 -14.31 0.19 -2.66
N ARG A 270 -13.76 1.07 -1.83
CA ARG A 270 -14.55 1.86 -0.87
C ARG A 270 -15.15 3.06 -1.61
N ASP A 271 -16.12 2.80 -2.48
CA ASP A 271 -16.65 3.78 -3.44
C ASP A 271 -17.17 5.06 -2.79
N ASN A 272 -17.79 4.98 -1.60
CA ASN A 272 -18.25 6.18 -0.89
C ASN A 272 -17.08 7.11 -0.53
N THR A 273 -15.96 6.54 -0.05
CA THR A 273 -14.73 7.31 0.20
C THR A 273 -14.14 7.85 -1.09
N LEU A 274 -14.09 7.03 -2.15
CA LEU A 274 -13.58 7.45 -3.46
C LEU A 274 -14.39 8.64 -4.03
N ILE A 275 -15.72 8.54 -4.01
CA ILE A 275 -16.63 9.61 -4.45
C ILE A 275 -16.40 10.87 -3.63
N ARG A 276 -16.44 10.77 -2.29
CA ARG A 276 -16.31 11.92 -1.40
C ARG A 276 -15.01 12.68 -1.64
N ILE A 277 -13.87 11.98 -1.75
CA ILE A 277 -12.58 12.64 -1.97
C ILE A 277 -12.51 13.23 -3.38
N MET A 278 -12.89 12.46 -4.41
CA MET A 278 -12.81 12.93 -5.80
C MET A 278 -13.70 14.15 -6.07
N VAL A 279 -14.84 14.26 -5.37
CA VAL A 279 -15.72 15.45 -5.43
C VAL A 279 -15.18 16.60 -4.58
N SER A 280 -14.88 16.36 -3.29
CA SER A 280 -14.52 17.45 -2.38
C SER A 280 -13.18 18.11 -2.69
N ARG A 281 -12.28 17.40 -3.37
CA ARG A 281 -10.93 17.89 -3.70
C ARG A 281 -10.75 18.33 -5.15
N SER A 282 -11.73 18.10 -6.03
CA SER A 282 -11.61 18.38 -7.47
C SER A 282 -11.34 19.85 -7.79
N GLU A 283 -11.74 20.77 -6.91
CA GLU A 283 -11.57 22.22 -7.10
C GLU A 283 -10.59 22.85 -6.10
N LEU A 284 -9.83 22.03 -5.37
CA LEU A 284 -8.89 22.48 -4.33
C LEU A 284 -7.45 22.13 -4.69
N ASP A 285 -7.11 20.84 -4.65
CA ASP A 285 -5.72 20.34 -4.66
C ASP A 285 -5.57 18.98 -5.36
N MET A 286 -6.52 18.60 -6.23
CA MET A 286 -6.48 17.33 -6.96
C MET A 286 -5.19 17.13 -7.77
N LEU A 287 -4.58 18.21 -8.28
CA LEU A 287 -3.30 18.12 -8.99
C LEU A 287 -2.15 17.77 -8.05
N ASP A 288 -2.10 18.35 -6.85
CA ASP A 288 -1.09 18.01 -5.84
C ASP A 288 -1.28 16.57 -5.34
N ILE A 289 -2.54 16.15 -5.14
CA ILE A 289 -2.88 14.77 -4.77
C ILE A 289 -2.33 13.79 -5.81
N ARG A 290 -2.53 14.04 -7.11
CA ARG A 290 -2.03 13.17 -8.19
C ARG A 290 -0.51 13.04 -8.18
N GLU A 291 0.19 14.16 -8.02
CA GLU A 291 1.64 14.19 -7.99
C GLU A 291 2.23 13.48 -6.77
N ILE A 292 1.63 13.66 -5.59
CA ILE A 292 2.06 12.94 -4.40
C ILE A 292 1.73 11.45 -4.53
N PHE A 293 0.57 11.11 -5.10
CA PHE A 293 0.15 9.73 -5.30
C PHE A 293 1.15 8.95 -6.16
N ARG A 294 1.58 9.51 -7.30
CA ARG A 294 2.59 8.87 -8.16
C ARG A 294 3.95 8.74 -7.49
N THR A 295 4.31 9.61 -6.53
CA THR A 295 5.57 9.54 -5.77
C THR A 295 5.54 8.45 -4.72
N LYS A 296 4.37 8.23 -4.10
CA LYS A 296 4.22 7.26 -3.00
C LYS A 296 3.82 5.87 -3.46
N TYR A 297 3.21 5.77 -4.64
CA TYR A 297 2.64 4.52 -5.16
C TYR A 297 3.10 4.23 -6.59
N GLU A 298 3.11 2.95 -6.94
CA GLU A 298 3.67 2.48 -8.21
C GLU A 298 2.82 2.81 -9.43
N LYS A 299 1.52 3.03 -9.22
CA LYS A 299 0.55 3.40 -10.26
C LYS A 299 0.09 4.83 -10.02
N SER A 300 -0.20 5.56 -11.09
CA SER A 300 -0.90 6.84 -10.97
C SER A 300 -2.30 6.67 -10.37
N LEU A 301 -2.83 7.76 -9.81
CA LEU A 301 -4.22 7.81 -9.34
C LEU A 301 -5.20 7.46 -10.48
N TYR A 302 -4.94 8.00 -11.68
CA TYR A 302 -5.72 7.73 -12.89
C TYR A 302 -5.74 6.23 -13.24
N SER A 303 -4.56 5.60 -13.31
CA SER A 303 -4.42 4.17 -13.60
C SER A 303 -5.12 3.30 -12.54
N MET A 304 -5.03 3.68 -11.26
CA MET A 304 -5.70 2.93 -10.19
C MET A 304 -7.22 3.03 -10.30
N ILE A 305 -7.78 4.23 -10.50
CA ILE A 305 -9.22 4.43 -10.75
C ILE A 305 -9.68 3.65 -11.98
N LYS A 306 -8.93 3.72 -13.08
CA LYS A 306 -9.29 3.09 -14.36
C LYS A 306 -9.45 1.58 -14.26
N ASN A 307 -8.59 0.96 -13.44
CA ASN A 307 -8.55 -0.49 -13.24
C ASN A 307 -9.55 -0.98 -12.18
N ASP A 308 -9.89 -0.14 -11.21
CA ASP A 308 -10.75 -0.52 -10.08
C ASP A 308 -12.24 -0.19 -10.29
N THR A 309 -12.56 0.60 -11.32
CA THR A 309 -13.94 1.05 -11.61
C THR A 309 -14.39 0.75 -13.05
N SER A 310 -15.69 0.82 -13.30
CA SER A 310 -16.30 0.55 -14.62
C SER A 310 -17.42 1.54 -14.98
N GLY A 311 -17.88 1.48 -16.24
CA GLY A 311 -19.03 2.25 -16.73
C GLY A 311 -18.84 3.76 -16.68
N GLU A 312 -19.97 4.48 -16.65
CA GLU A 312 -20.00 5.94 -16.58
C GLU A 312 -19.43 6.46 -15.26
N TYR A 313 -19.61 5.70 -14.17
CA TYR A 313 -18.97 5.97 -12.87
C TYR A 313 -17.45 6.13 -13.01
N LYS A 314 -16.79 5.19 -13.71
CA LYS A 314 -15.36 5.32 -14.04
C LYS A 314 -15.07 6.58 -14.83
N LYS A 315 -15.81 6.82 -15.92
CA LYS A 315 -15.54 7.96 -16.80
C LYS A 315 -15.61 9.29 -16.05
N THR A 316 -16.61 9.44 -15.18
CA THR A 316 -16.76 10.62 -14.32
C THR A 316 -15.57 10.74 -13.35
N LEU A 317 -15.18 9.69 -12.64
CA LEU A 317 -14.03 9.74 -11.74
C LEU A 317 -12.73 10.09 -12.47
N LEU A 318 -12.52 9.55 -13.68
CA LEU A 318 -11.35 9.88 -14.50
C LEU A 318 -11.37 11.35 -14.95
N LYS A 319 -12.54 11.91 -15.30
CA LYS A 319 -12.70 13.34 -15.59
C LYS A 319 -12.39 14.21 -14.36
N LEU A 320 -12.86 13.81 -13.17
CA LEU A 320 -12.54 14.50 -11.91
C LEU A 320 -11.05 14.37 -11.54
N CYS A 321 -10.40 13.26 -11.86
CA CYS A 321 -8.97 13.10 -11.67
C CYS A 321 -8.20 14.05 -12.62
N GLY A 322 -8.57 14.06 -13.90
CA GLY A 322 -7.87 14.75 -14.97
C GLY A 322 -7.15 13.76 -15.90
N GLY A 323 -5.91 14.06 -16.28
CA GLY A 323 -5.14 13.25 -17.22
C GLY A 323 -4.38 12.08 -16.58
N ASP A 324 -3.97 11.14 -17.44
CA ASP A 324 -3.00 10.11 -17.10
C ASP A 324 -1.59 10.74 -17.08
N ASP A 325 -1.06 10.98 -15.88
CA ASP A 325 0.25 11.59 -15.67
C ASP A 325 1.37 10.54 -15.63
N ASP A 326 1.17 9.34 -16.18
CA ASP A 326 2.17 8.27 -16.18
C ASP A 326 3.50 8.69 -16.84
N ALA A 327 3.49 9.74 -17.67
CA ALA A 327 4.67 10.39 -18.24
C ALA A 327 4.69 11.90 -17.90
N ALA A 328 5.04 12.27 -16.67
CA ALA A 328 4.83 13.65 -16.22
C ALA A 328 6.09 14.43 -15.86
N GLY A 329 5.98 15.75 -16.03
CA GLY A 329 6.99 16.77 -15.80
C GLY A 329 7.21 17.16 -14.34
N GLN A 330 7.89 18.30 -14.14
CA GLN A 330 8.35 18.85 -12.85
C GLN A 330 7.24 18.83 -11.79
N PHE A 331 7.60 18.54 -10.54
CA PHE A 331 6.72 18.67 -9.38
C PHE A 331 6.25 20.10 -9.20
N PHE A 332 5.08 20.25 -8.58
CA PHE A 332 4.69 21.51 -7.97
C PHE A 332 5.19 21.58 -6.51
N PRO A 333 5.21 22.78 -5.89
CA PRO A 333 5.88 22.99 -4.60
C PRO A 333 5.47 22.01 -3.49
N GLU A 334 4.18 21.68 -3.38
CA GLU A 334 3.68 20.77 -2.34
C GLU A 334 4.20 19.34 -2.53
N ALA A 335 4.15 18.80 -3.76
CA ALA A 335 4.64 17.46 -4.06
C ALA A 335 6.16 17.37 -3.90
N ALA A 336 6.90 18.41 -4.28
CA ALA A 336 8.34 18.51 -4.08
C ALA A 336 8.70 18.54 -2.59
N GLN A 337 7.95 19.29 -1.77
CA GLN A 337 8.15 19.34 -0.32
C GLN A 337 7.88 17.99 0.34
N VAL A 338 6.83 17.28 -0.07
CA VAL A 338 6.55 15.92 0.41
C VAL A 338 7.69 14.97 0.02
N ALA A 339 8.11 14.97 -1.25
CA ALA A 339 9.21 14.12 -1.73
C ALA A 339 10.51 14.40 -0.97
N TYR A 340 10.87 15.66 -0.78
CA TYR A 340 12.06 16.07 0.00
C TYR A 340 11.97 15.58 1.45
N ARG A 341 10.82 15.79 2.11
CA ARG A 341 10.61 15.37 3.51
C ARG A 341 10.67 13.86 3.68
N MET A 342 10.25 13.06 2.70
CA MET A 342 10.41 11.60 2.75
C MET A 342 11.90 11.21 2.84
N TRP A 343 12.78 11.92 2.12
CA TRP A 343 14.22 11.69 2.18
C TRP A 343 14.86 12.24 3.46
N GLU A 344 14.40 13.40 3.94
CA GLU A 344 14.80 13.96 5.24
C GLU A 344 14.48 12.99 6.38
N LEU A 345 13.23 12.51 6.45
CA LEU A 345 12.81 11.53 7.44
C LEU A 345 13.65 10.26 7.38
N SER A 346 13.94 9.76 6.17
CA SER A 346 14.81 8.60 5.95
C SER A 346 16.24 8.82 6.46
N ALA A 347 16.75 10.06 6.38
CA ALA A 347 18.11 10.41 6.76
C ALA A 347 18.27 10.60 8.27
N VAL A 348 17.28 11.22 8.94
CA VAL A 348 17.40 11.63 10.35
C VAL A 348 16.71 10.69 11.34
N ALA A 349 15.72 9.90 10.90
CA ALA A 349 14.97 9.05 11.81
C ALA A 349 15.83 7.92 12.40
N ARG A 350 15.88 7.86 13.72
CA ARG A 350 16.48 6.77 14.49
C ARG A 350 15.51 5.59 14.54
N VAL A 351 15.65 4.68 13.59
CA VAL A 351 14.83 3.47 13.50
C VAL A 351 15.55 2.31 14.16
N GLU A 352 14.98 1.79 15.25
CA GLU A 352 15.42 0.53 15.85
C GLU A 352 14.87 -0.65 15.02
N LEU A 353 15.76 -1.46 14.44
CA LEU A 353 15.40 -2.65 13.67
C LEU A 353 15.19 -3.83 14.62
N LYS A 354 14.02 -4.47 14.54
CA LYS A 354 13.64 -5.60 15.38
C LYS A 354 13.13 -6.77 14.54
N GLY A 355 13.70 -7.94 14.79
CA GLY A 355 13.13 -9.22 14.37
C GLY A 355 11.85 -9.58 15.14
N THR A 356 11.14 -10.59 14.64
CA THR A 356 9.99 -11.22 15.30
C THR A 356 10.36 -12.52 16.01
N VAL A 357 11.38 -13.23 15.55
CA VAL A 357 11.94 -14.40 16.23
C VAL A 357 13.05 -13.94 17.17
N ARG A 358 13.04 -14.43 18.42
CA ARG A 358 14.05 -14.13 19.45
C ARG A 358 14.62 -15.43 20.01
N PRO A 359 15.84 -15.41 20.59
CA PRO A 359 16.36 -16.57 21.30
C PRO A 359 15.41 -17.02 22.41
N ALA A 360 15.14 -18.32 22.51
CA ALA A 360 14.37 -18.88 23.62
C ALA A 360 15.16 -18.82 24.93
N ASN A 361 14.51 -18.40 26.03
CA ASN A 361 15.17 -18.13 27.32
C ASN A 361 15.68 -19.40 28.03
N ASP A 362 14.95 -20.51 27.94
CA ASP A 362 15.29 -21.80 28.58
C ASP A 362 15.74 -22.84 27.54
N PHE A 363 16.61 -22.40 26.63
CA PHE A 363 17.01 -23.21 25.49
C PHE A 363 17.82 -24.46 25.90
N ASN A 364 17.30 -25.63 25.51
CA ASN A 364 17.94 -26.92 25.73
C ASN A 364 18.06 -27.69 24.39
N PRO A 365 19.23 -27.68 23.73
CA PRO A 365 19.41 -28.31 22.44
C PRO A 365 19.23 -29.83 22.49
N ASP A 366 19.51 -30.48 23.63
CA ASP A 366 19.29 -31.92 23.82
C ASP A 366 17.80 -32.28 23.80
N ALA A 367 16.98 -31.48 24.49
CA ALA A 367 15.54 -31.66 24.54
C ALA A 367 14.92 -31.44 23.16
N ASP A 368 15.31 -30.33 22.49
CA ASP A 368 14.83 -30.01 21.15
C ASP A 368 15.24 -31.08 20.13
N ALA A 369 16.50 -31.53 20.14
CA ALA A 369 16.97 -32.59 19.24
C ALA A 369 16.20 -33.91 19.44
N LYS A 370 15.93 -34.29 20.70
CA LYS A 370 15.12 -35.49 21.03
C LYS A 370 13.67 -35.34 20.57
N ALA A 371 13.07 -34.18 20.79
CA ALA A 371 11.69 -33.89 20.37
C ALA A 371 11.55 -33.92 18.85
N LEU A 372 12.46 -33.26 18.11
CA LEU A 372 12.50 -33.32 16.65
C LEU A 372 12.70 -34.74 16.14
N ARG A 373 13.61 -35.51 16.75
CA ARG A 373 13.81 -36.92 16.35
C ARG A 373 12.53 -37.74 16.55
N LYS A 374 11.84 -37.53 17.66
CA LYS A 374 10.58 -38.21 17.99
C LYS A 374 9.47 -37.83 17.00
N ALA A 375 9.35 -36.55 16.67
CA ALA A 375 8.38 -36.03 15.72
C ALA A 375 8.53 -36.62 14.30
N MET A 376 9.77 -36.98 13.94
CA MET A 376 10.14 -37.62 12.67
C MET A 376 10.30 -39.15 12.78
N LYS A 377 9.77 -39.79 13.84
CA LYS A 377 9.92 -41.24 14.04
C LYS A 377 8.58 -41.96 13.94
N GLY A 378 8.38 -42.70 12.86
CA GLY A 378 7.24 -43.59 12.72
C GLY A 378 6.69 -43.56 11.30
N ILE A 379 5.43 -43.98 11.15
CA ILE A 379 4.66 -43.74 9.94
C ILE A 379 3.92 -42.43 10.17
N GLY A 380 4.27 -41.40 9.39
CA GLY A 380 3.78 -40.03 9.57
C GLY A 380 4.79 -39.14 10.29
N THR A 381 4.53 -37.84 10.21
CA THR A 381 5.35 -36.76 10.78
C THR A 381 4.49 -35.95 11.74
N ASP A 382 5.05 -35.51 12.85
CA ASP A 382 4.42 -34.54 13.76
C ASP A 382 4.88 -33.13 13.35
N GLU A 383 4.21 -32.54 12.35
CA GLU A 383 4.58 -31.22 11.84
C GLU A 383 4.44 -30.12 12.89
N ASP A 384 3.46 -30.21 13.79
CA ASP A 384 3.22 -29.22 14.84
C ASP A 384 4.43 -29.10 15.76
N THR A 385 4.98 -30.21 16.25
CA THR A 385 6.20 -30.20 17.08
C THR A 385 7.40 -29.62 16.31
N ILE A 386 7.53 -29.93 15.02
CA ILE A 386 8.60 -29.39 14.17
C ILE A 386 8.46 -27.88 14.03
N ILE A 387 7.25 -27.39 13.73
CA ILE A 387 6.92 -25.97 13.57
C ILE A 387 7.17 -25.23 14.89
N ASP A 388 6.61 -25.71 15.99
CA ASP A 388 6.70 -25.07 17.30
C ASP A 388 8.14 -24.92 17.77
N ILE A 389 8.98 -25.94 17.59
CA ILE A 389 10.38 -25.85 17.96
C ILE A 389 11.11 -24.92 16.99
N ILE A 390 11.06 -25.17 15.68
CA ILE A 390 11.94 -24.47 14.74
C ILE A 390 11.57 -22.98 14.64
N THR A 391 10.29 -22.62 14.64
CA THR A 391 9.87 -21.21 14.50
C THR A 391 10.14 -20.38 15.77
N HIS A 392 10.28 -21.01 16.94
CA HIS A 392 10.53 -20.34 18.23
C HIS A 392 11.97 -20.50 18.74
N ARG A 393 12.94 -20.69 17.85
CA ARG A 393 14.38 -20.70 18.16
C ARG A 393 15.10 -19.74 17.22
N SER A 394 16.07 -18.99 17.73
CA SER A 394 16.91 -18.17 16.86
C SER A 394 17.74 -19.04 15.93
N ASN A 395 18.24 -18.48 14.82
CA ASN A 395 19.07 -19.22 13.88
C ASN A 395 20.30 -19.84 14.56
N ALA A 396 20.94 -19.09 15.47
CA ALA A 396 22.05 -19.58 16.28
C ALA A 396 21.67 -20.82 17.11
N GLN A 397 20.52 -20.78 17.79
CA GLN A 397 19.98 -21.93 18.52
C GLN A 397 19.68 -23.11 17.59
N ARG A 398 19.12 -22.87 16.40
CA ARG A 398 18.89 -23.92 15.38
C ARG A 398 20.20 -24.57 14.93
N GLN A 399 21.29 -23.82 14.77
CA GLN A 399 22.61 -24.40 14.46
C GLN A 399 23.10 -25.30 15.60
N GLN A 400 22.88 -24.92 16.85
CA GLN A 400 23.22 -25.74 18.01
C GLN A 400 22.37 -27.03 18.06
N ILE A 401 21.06 -26.95 17.77
CA ILE A 401 20.20 -28.12 17.63
C ILE A 401 20.73 -29.07 16.55
N ARG A 402 21.16 -28.56 15.39
CA ARG A 402 21.74 -29.40 14.31
C ARG A 402 22.97 -30.16 14.79
N GLN A 403 23.87 -29.50 15.52
CA GLN A 403 25.09 -30.12 16.06
C GLN A 403 24.74 -31.20 17.10
N THR A 404 23.86 -30.88 18.05
CA THR A 404 23.41 -31.83 19.10
C THR A 404 22.67 -33.02 18.51
N PHE A 405 21.80 -32.82 17.51
CA PHE A 405 21.11 -33.90 16.81
C PHE A 405 22.09 -34.86 16.13
N LYS A 406 23.09 -34.32 15.43
CA LYS A 406 24.14 -35.14 14.80
C LYS A 406 24.97 -35.90 15.83
N SER A 407 25.30 -35.28 16.96
CA SER A 407 26.03 -35.93 18.05
C SER A 407 25.24 -37.07 18.69
N HIS A 408 23.95 -36.87 18.96
CA HIS A 408 23.10 -37.85 19.64
C HIS A 408 22.70 -39.05 18.77
N PHE A 409 22.42 -38.79 17.49
CA PHE A 409 21.80 -39.79 16.62
C PHE A 409 22.69 -40.23 15.46
N GLY A 410 23.82 -39.57 15.23
CA GLY A 410 24.70 -39.84 14.08
C GLY A 410 24.06 -39.51 12.73
N ARG A 411 22.98 -38.72 12.72
CA ARG A 411 22.16 -38.37 11.55
C ARG A 411 22.21 -36.88 11.27
N ASP A 412 22.01 -36.50 10.01
CA ASP A 412 21.91 -35.09 9.64
C ASP A 412 20.45 -34.62 9.73
N LEU A 413 20.20 -33.62 10.57
CA LEU A 413 18.86 -33.08 10.81
C LEU A 413 18.26 -32.47 9.53
N MET A 414 19.07 -31.87 8.65
CA MET A 414 18.56 -31.29 7.39
C MET A 414 18.08 -32.37 6.44
N ALA A 415 18.81 -33.49 6.36
CA ALA A 415 18.42 -34.66 5.56
C ALA A 415 17.13 -35.30 6.09
N ASP A 416 17.04 -35.51 7.41
CA ASP A 416 15.85 -36.07 8.06
C ASP A 416 14.63 -35.16 7.84
N LEU A 417 14.73 -33.85 8.08
CA LEU A 417 13.62 -32.91 7.81
C LEU A 417 13.21 -32.94 6.33
N LYS A 418 14.17 -32.96 5.41
CA LYS A 418 13.87 -32.99 3.97
C LYS A 418 13.15 -34.26 3.52
N SER A 419 13.32 -35.38 4.21
CA SER A 419 12.57 -36.62 3.91
C SER A 419 11.19 -36.68 4.56
N GLU A 420 10.99 -36.00 5.69
CA GLU A 420 9.79 -36.13 6.53
C GLU A 420 8.73 -35.07 6.25
N ILE A 421 9.12 -33.88 5.76
CA ILE A 421 8.19 -32.82 5.35
C ILE A 421 8.36 -32.47 3.87
N SER A 422 7.28 -31.98 3.24
CA SER A 422 7.27 -31.62 1.81
C SER A 422 6.60 -30.25 1.56
N GLY A 423 6.56 -29.83 0.29
CA GLY A 423 5.87 -28.60 -0.13
C GLY A 423 6.47 -27.30 0.41
N ASP A 424 5.61 -26.29 0.59
CA ASP A 424 5.99 -24.96 1.09
C ASP A 424 6.49 -25.01 2.54
N LEU A 425 5.91 -25.88 3.38
CA LEU A 425 6.35 -26.12 4.75
C LEU A 425 7.81 -26.58 4.78
N ALA A 426 8.18 -27.57 3.95
CA ALA A 426 9.57 -28.01 3.86
C ALA A 426 10.52 -26.89 3.41
N ARG A 427 10.09 -26.05 2.46
CA ARG A 427 10.89 -24.91 2.00
C ARG A 427 11.14 -23.92 3.13
N LEU A 428 10.10 -23.60 3.91
CA LEU A 428 10.15 -22.68 5.03
C LEU A 428 11.04 -23.22 6.15
N ILE A 429 10.76 -24.44 6.63
CA ILE A 429 11.48 -25.07 7.74
C ILE A 429 12.96 -25.28 7.39
N LEU A 430 13.26 -25.85 6.21
CA LEU A 430 14.66 -25.98 5.77
C LEU A 430 15.32 -24.63 5.57
N GLY A 431 14.57 -23.59 5.18
CA GLY A 431 15.08 -22.22 5.10
C GLY A 431 15.50 -21.67 6.46
N LEU A 432 14.63 -21.80 7.48
CA LEU A 432 14.89 -21.35 8.85
C LEU A 432 16.10 -22.03 9.49
N MET A 433 16.37 -23.28 9.11
CA MET A 433 17.49 -24.09 9.62
C MET A 433 18.85 -23.76 8.98
N MET A 434 18.87 -23.06 7.85
CA MET A 434 20.12 -22.66 7.19
C MET A 434 20.71 -21.41 7.85
N PRO A 435 22.04 -21.31 8.03
CA PRO A 435 22.66 -20.05 8.41
C PRO A 435 22.34 -18.94 7.39
N PRO A 436 22.24 -17.66 7.79
CA PRO A 436 21.74 -16.59 6.92
C PRO A 436 22.46 -16.47 5.57
N ALA A 437 23.80 -16.48 5.58
CA ALA A 437 24.60 -16.37 4.35
C ALA A 437 24.39 -17.54 3.38
N HIS A 438 24.32 -18.77 3.90
CA HIS A 438 24.05 -19.97 3.09
C HIS A 438 22.61 -19.97 2.56
N TYR A 439 21.64 -19.46 3.33
CA TYR A 439 20.27 -19.32 2.85
C TYR A 439 20.21 -18.42 1.62
N ASP A 440 20.82 -17.23 1.70
CA ASP A 440 20.87 -16.29 0.58
C ASP A 440 21.67 -16.83 -0.60
N ALA A 441 22.82 -17.48 -0.36
CA ALA A 441 23.59 -18.16 -1.40
C ALA A 441 22.74 -19.20 -2.15
N LYS A 442 21.93 -19.98 -1.43
CA LYS A 442 20.98 -20.93 -2.03
C LYS A 442 19.85 -20.25 -2.80
N GLN A 443 19.32 -19.12 -2.33
CA GLN A 443 18.32 -18.38 -3.09
C GLN A 443 18.90 -17.83 -4.40
N LEU A 444 20.10 -17.24 -4.34
CA LEU A 444 20.82 -16.75 -5.53
C LEU A 444 21.12 -17.90 -6.51
N LYS A 445 21.60 -19.04 -6.00
CA LYS A 445 21.86 -20.21 -6.84
C LYS A 445 20.58 -20.69 -7.55
N LYS A 446 19.46 -20.75 -6.84
CA LYS A 446 18.16 -21.14 -7.40
C LYS A 446 17.64 -20.14 -8.42
N ALA A 447 17.90 -18.86 -8.22
CA ALA A 447 17.49 -17.80 -9.15
C ALA A 447 18.24 -17.88 -10.49
N MET A 448 19.45 -18.47 -10.49
CA MET A 448 20.29 -18.67 -11.68
C MET A 448 20.32 -20.14 -12.13
N GLU A 449 19.42 -20.98 -11.65
CA GLU A 449 19.40 -22.40 -11.98
C GLU A 449 18.21 -22.75 -12.85
N GLY A 450 18.51 -23.37 -14.00
CA GLY A 450 17.51 -23.84 -14.93
C GLY A 450 17.43 -22.96 -16.17
N ALA A 451 16.28 -22.96 -16.83
CA ALA A 451 16.05 -22.14 -18.00
C ALA A 451 15.46 -20.78 -17.56
N GLY A 452 16.13 -19.70 -17.96
CA GLY A 452 15.80 -18.34 -17.55
C GLY A 452 16.38 -17.99 -16.18
N THR A 453 16.15 -16.75 -15.76
CA THR A 453 16.64 -16.17 -14.52
C THR A 453 15.44 -15.72 -13.67
N ASP A 454 15.55 -15.78 -12.35
CA ASP A 454 14.61 -15.11 -11.43
C ASP A 454 15.19 -13.74 -11.06
N GLU A 455 15.01 -12.76 -11.94
CA GLU A 455 15.58 -11.42 -11.79
C GLU A 455 15.06 -10.74 -10.52
N LYS A 456 13.80 -11.00 -10.14
CA LYS A 456 13.18 -10.44 -8.93
C LYS A 456 13.90 -10.89 -7.66
N ALA A 457 14.31 -12.15 -7.58
CA ALA A 457 15.06 -12.69 -6.45
C ALA A 457 16.50 -12.14 -6.42
N LEU A 458 17.18 -12.06 -7.58
CA LEU A 458 18.52 -11.46 -7.67
C LEU A 458 18.52 -10.01 -7.21
N ILE A 459 17.58 -9.20 -7.71
CA ILE A 459 17.42 -7.78 -7.35
C ILE A 459 17.10 -7.64 -5.86
N GLU A 460 16.18 -8.47 -5.34
CA GLU A 460 15.83 -8.44 -3.91
C GLU A 460 17.05 -8.61 -3.02
N ILE A 461 17.90 -9.58 -3.32
CA ILE A 461 19.02 -9.93 -2.47
C ILE A 461 20.13 -8.90 -2.63
N LEU A 462 20.58 -8.66 -3.86
CA LEU A 462 21.77 -7.84 -4.10
C LEU A 462 21.53 -6.34 -3.85
N ALA A 463 20.30 -5.84 -3.98
CA ALA A 463 20.00 -4.43 -3.68
C ALA A 463 19.71 -4.15 -2.18
N THR A 464 19.56 -5.18 -1.34
CA THR A 464 19.15 -5.00 0.06
C THR A 464 20.17 -5.45 1.10
N ARG A 465 21.09 -6.37 0.76
CA ARG A 465 22.13 -6.84 1.67
C ARG A 465 23.23 -5.80 1.84
N THR A 466 23.78 -5.74 3.04
CA THR A 466 24.94 -4.91 3.43
C THR A 466 26.23 -5.53 2.93
N ASN A 467 27.35 -4.78 2.97
CA ASN A 467 28.66 -5.30 2.58
C ASN A 467 29.04 -6.56 3.36
N ALA A 468 28.86 -6.55 4.69
CA ALA A 468 29.15 -7.71 5.54
C ALA A 468 28.31 -8.95 5.16
N GLU A 469 27.01 -8.75 4.88
CA GLU A 469 26.14 -9.83 4.41
C GLU A 469 26.58 -10.34 3.02
N ILE A 470 26.90 -9.46 2.08
CA ILE A 470 27.37 -9.85 0.73
C ILE A 470 28.70 -10.60 0.79
N GLN A 471 29.65 -10.17 1.62
CA GLN A 471 30.93 -10.88 1.80
C GLN A 471 30.70 -12.29 2.36
N ALA A 472 29.85 -12.43 3.38
CA ALA A 472 29.47 -13.73 3.92
C ALA A 472 28.75 -14.60 2.87
N ILE A 473 27.89 -14.01 2.04
CA ILE A 473 27.22 -14.71 0.93
C ILE A 473 28.24 -15.19 -0.11
N ASN A 474 29.22 -14.38 -0.47
CA ASN A 474 30.27 -14.75 -1.43
C ASN A 474 31.08 -15.95 -0.93
N GLU A 475 31.43 -15.97 0.36
CA GLU A 475 32.11 -17.10 1.00
C GLU A 475 31.23 -18.35 1.00
N ALA A 476 29.99 -18.24 1.49
CA ALA A 476 29.03 -19.35 1.53
C ALA A 476 28.73 -19.92 0.14
N TYR A 477 28.58 -19.06 -0.88
CA TYR A 477 28.33 -19.49 -2.26
C TYR A 477 29.52 -20.26 -2.84
N LYS A 478 30.75 -19.80 -2.57
CA LYS A 478 31.97 -20.50 -3.00
C LYS A 478 32.14 -21.83 -2.28
N GLU A 479 31.81 -21.90 -1.00
CA GLU A 479 31.83 -23.13 -0.22
C GLU A 479 30.80 -24.14 -0.75
N ASP A 480 29.54 -23.72 -0.90
CA ASP A 480 28.42 -24.60 -1.26
C ASP A 480 28.45 -25.07 -2.73
N TYR A 481 28.96 -24.23 -3.65
CA TYR A 481 28.84 -24.47 -5.10
C TYR A 481 30.17 -24.47 -5.86
N HIS A 482 31.30 -24.28 -5.17
CA HIS A 482 32.65 -24.30 -5.75
C HIS A 482 32.84 -23.36 -6.95
N LYS A 483 32.11 -22.25 -6.97
CA LYS A 483 32.13 -21.22 -8.00
C LYS A 483 31.98 -19.86 -7.32
N SER A 484 32.60 -18.80 -7.84
CA SER A 484 32.35 -17.45 -7.30
C SER A 484 30.93 -16.99 -7.66
N LEU A 485 30.34 -16.14 -6.82
CA LEU A 485 29.04 -15.53 -7.12
C LEU A 485 29.11 -14.67 -8.39
N GLU A 486 30.20 -13.94 -8.58
CA GLU A 486 30.44 -13.13 -9.78
C GLU A 486 30.44 -13.99 -11.06
N ASP A 487 31.13 -15.13 -11.05
CA ASP A 487 31.16 -16.05 -12.19
C ASP A 487 29.77 -16.65 -12.45
N ALA A 488 29.00 -16.91 -11.39
CA ALA A 488 27.64 -17.43 -11.51
C ALA A 488 26.71 -16.39 -12.17
N ILE A 489 26.68 -15.16 -11.66
CA ILE A 489 25.95 -14.03 -12.25
C ILE A 489 26.39 -13.82 -13.69
N SER A 490 27.71 -13.88 -13.93
CA SER A 490 28.29 -13.69 -15.26
C SER A 490 27.87 -14.73 -16.29
N SER A 491 27.53 -15.93 -15.85
CA SER A 491 27.12 -17.04 -16.72
C SER A 491 25.64 -17.01 -17.04
N ASP A 492 24.81 -16.46 -16.15
CA ASP A 492 23.35 -16.50 -16.26
C ASP A 492 22.75 -15.19 -16.77
N THR A 493 23.44 -14.06 -16.55
CA THR A 493 22.96 -12.72 -16.93
C THR A 493 23.88 -12.06 -17.95
N SER A 494 23.41 -10.99 -18.59
CA SER A 494 24.21 -10.21 -19.55
C SER A 494 23.85 -8.72 -19.53
N GLY A 495 24.55 -7.91 -20.34
CA GLY A 495 24.25 -6.49 -20.52
C GLY A 495 24.44 -5.64 -19.26
N HIS A 496 23.68 -4.53 -19.17
CA HIS A 496 23.72 -3.62 -18.03
C HIS A 496 23.24 -4.28 -16.74
N PHE A 497 22.26 -5.18 -16.83
CA PHE A 497 21.76 -5.93 -15.67
C PHE A 497 22.88 -6.71 -14.99
N LYS A 498 23.66 -7.49 -15.75
CA LYS A 498 24.87 -8.17 -15.25
C LYS A 498 25.84 -7.22 -14.56
N ARG A 499 26.16 -6.08 -15.18
CA ARG A 499 27.12 -5.11 -14.64
C ARG A 499 26.69 -4.57 -13.28
N ILE A 500 25.40 -4.24 -13.14
CA ILE A 500 24.83 -3.74 -11.88
C ILE A 500 24.88 -4.84 -10.81
N LEU A 501 24.42 -6.05 -11.13
CA LEU A 501 24.41 -7.16 -10.16
C LEU A 501 25.82 -7.52 -9.69
N ILE A 502 26.81 -7.56 -10.58
CA ILE A 502 28.21 -7.80 -10.21
C ILE A 502 28.72 -6.68 -9.29
N SER A 503 28.44 -5.41 -9.62
CA SER A 503 28.86 -4.28 -8.79
C SER A 503 28.31 -4.40 -7.37
N LEU A 504 27.03 -4.75 -7.20
CA LEU A 504 26.42 -4.98 -5.88
C LEU A 504 26.99 -6.21 -5.18
N ALA A 505 27.23 -7.30 -5.91
CA ALA A 505 27.77 -8.56 -5.39
C ALA A 505 29.23 -8.45 -4.91
N THR A 506 29.93 -7.35 -5.21
CA THR A 506 31.27 -7.11 -4.64
C THR A 506 31.23 -6.87 -3.13
N GLY A 507 30.11 -6.35 -2.58
CA GLY A 507 30.03 -5.98 -1.17
C GLY A 507 31.06 -4.92 -0.77
N ASN A 508 31.36 -3.99 -1.68
CA ASN A 508 32.35 -2.92 -1.51
C ASN A 508 31.72 -1.53 -1.69
N ARG A 509 30.51 -1.33 -1.17
CA ARG A 509 29.87 -0.01 -1.10
C ARG A 509 30.59 0.85 -0.07
N GLU A 510 30.71 2.14 -0.32
CA GLU A 510 31.19 3.12 0.66
C GLU A 510 30.32 3.09 1.94
N GLU A 511 30.95 3.16 3.11
CA GLU A 511 30.25 3.16 4.42
C GLU A 511 30.37 4.51 5.17
N GLY A 512 31.03 5.48 4.55
CA GLY A 512 31.22 6.83 5.11
C GLY A 512 29.93 7.65 5.21
N GLY A 513 30.01 8.77 5.93
CA GLY A 513 28.93 9.75 6.03
C GLY A 513 28.68 10.50 4.72
N GLU A 514 27.71 11.42 4.75
CA GLU A 514 27.41 12.28 3.61
C GLU A 514 28.49 13.36 3.37
N ASN A 515 28.61 13.82 2.13
CA ASN A 515 29.44 14.94 1.73
C ASN A 515 28.60 15.83 0.81
N LEU A 516 28.35 17.07 1.22
CA LEU A 516 27.40 17.94 0.53
C LEU A 516 27.85 18.31 -0.90
N ASP A 517 29.13 18.60 -1.09
CA ASP A 517 29.65 19.04 -2.38
C ASP A 517 29.61 17.90 -3.39
N GLN A 518 30.09 16.72 -2.99
CA GLN A 518 30.00 15.52 -3.82
C GLN A 518 28.54 15.11 -4.08
N ALA A 519 27.64 15.29 -3.10
CA ALA A 519 26.24 14.96 -3.28
C ALA A 519 25.56 15.83 -4.35
N ARG A 520 25.96 17.11 -4.46
CA ARG A 520 25.49 18.01 -5.52
C ARG A 520 26.03 17.62 -6.89
N GLU A 521 27.29 17.22 -6.97
CA GLU A 521 27.88 16.70 -8.21
C GLU A 521 27.18 15.42 -8.67
N ASP A 522 26.96 14.47 -7.75
CA ASP A 522 26.27 13.21 -8.04
C ASP A 522 24.80 13.45 -8.44
N ALA A 523 24.13 14.43 -7.80
CA ALA A 523 22.78 14.86 -8.17
C ALA A 523 22.75 15.51 -9.57
N GLN A 524 23.79 16.26 -9.93
CA GLN A 524 23.94 16.81 -11.27
C GLN A 524 24.05 15.71 -12.33
N VAL A 525 24.77 14.61 -12.06
CA VAL A 525 24.82 13.46 -12.97
C VAL A 525 23.44 12.84 -13.18
N ALA A 526 22.66 12.69 -12.11
CA ALA A 526 21.28 12.21 -12.20
C ALA A 526 20.37 13.19 -12.97
N ALA A 527 20.61 14.50 -12.85
CA ALA A 527 19.90 15.53 -13.59
C ALA A 527 20.25 15.51 -15.09
N GLU A 528 21.52 15.32 -15.44
CA GLU A 528 21.97 15.16 -16.83
C GLU A 528 21.26 13.98 -17.51
N ILE A 529 20.91 12.92 -16.78
CA ILE A 529 20.12 11.80 -17.31
C ILE A 529 18.73 12.22 -17.78
N LEU A 530 18.10 13.20 -17.12
CA LEU A 530 16.79 13.71 -17.54
C LEU A 530 16.82 14.44 -18.89
N GLU A 531 17.98 15.01 -19.27
CA GLU A 531 18.14 15.85 -20.46
C GLU A 531 18.61 15.07 -21.71
N ILE A 532 18.63 13.73 -21.64
CA ILE A 532 19.23 12.84 -22.65
C ILE A 532 18.50 12.81 -24.01
N ALA A 533 17.42 13.57 -24.20
CA ALA A 533 16.66 13.57 -25.45
C ALA A 533 17.51 13.91 -26.70
N ASP A 534 18.54 14.76 -26.57
CA ASP A 534 19.33 15.29 -27.72
C ASP A 534 20.84 14.95 -27.70
N THR A 535 21.32 14.07 -26.81
CA THR A 535 22.77 13.75 -26.72
C THR A 535 23.24 12.65 -27.69
N PRO A 536 24.50 12.68 -28.19
CA PRO A 536 25.08 11.59 -28.98
C PRO A 536 25.14 10.26 -28.21
N SER A 537 25.02 9.12 -28.90
CA SER A 537 24.93 7.78 -28.27
C SER A 537 26.12 7.37 -27.39
N GLY A 538 27.32 7.89 -27.67
CA GLY A 538 28.52 7.64 -26.86
C GLY A 538 28.46 8.27 -25.47
N ASP A 539 27.93 9.49 -25.36
CA ASP A 539 27.84 10.22 -24.09
C ASP A 539 26.77 9.64 -23.16
N LYS A 540 25.69 9.07 -23.74
CA LYS A 540 24.64 8.36 -22.99
C LYS A 540 25.20 7.16 -22.21
N THR A 541 26.04 6.36 -22.86
CA THR A 541 26.63 5.15 -22.25
C THR A 541 27.59 5.50 -21.09
N SER A 542 28.31 6.62 -21.23
CA SER A 542 29.19 7.16 -20.18
C SER A 542 28.39 7.66 -18.98
N LEU A 543 27.32 8.41 -19.22
CA LEU A 543 26.40 8.91 -18.18
C LEU A 543 25.73 7.77 -17.40
N GLU A 544 25.22 6.76 -18.10
CA GLU A 544 24.65 5.56 -17.47
C GLU A 544 25.66 4.84 -16.57
N THR A 545 26.93 4.79 -16.98
CA THR A 545 27.99 4.15 -16.18
C THR A 545 28.33 4.99 -14.93
N ARG A 546 28.36 6.32 -15.03
CA ARG A 546 28.53 7.21 -13.87
C ARG A 546 27.37 7.05 -12.88
N PHE A 547 26.13 7.07 -13.37
CA PHE A 547 24.95 6.90 -12.53
C PHE A 547 24.85 5.52 -11.88
N MET A 548 25.19 4.46 -12.63
CA MET A 548 25.33 3.12 -12.07
C MET A 548 26.34 3.11 -10.92
N THR A 549 27.50 3.74 -11.11
CA THR A 549 28.55 3.81 -10.08
C THR A 549 28.00 4.50 -8.84
N ILE A 550 27.39 5.68 -8.97
CA ILE A 550 26.76 6.42 -7.86
C ILE A 550 25.80 5.52 -7.08
N LEU A 551 24.81 4.89 -7.74
CA LEU A 551 23.81 4.07 -7.06
C LEU A 551 24.39 2.78 -6.45
N CYS A 552 25.43 2.19 -7.04
CA CYS A 552 25.98 0.92 -6.57
C CYS A 552 27.09 1.09 -5.52
N THR A 553 27.84 2.20 -5.52
CA THR A 553 29.02 2.37 -4.67
C THR A 553 28.85 3.42 -3.58
N ARG A 554 28.01 4.45 -3.73
CA ARG A 554 27.84 5.46 -2.66
C ARG A 554 27.18 4.88 -1.42
N SER A 555 27.55 5.42 -0.26
CA SER A 555 26.93 5.06 1.01
C SER A 555 25.46 5.44 1.04
N TYR A 556 24.66 4.71 1.83
CA TYR A 556 23.23 5.02 1.97
C TYR A 556 22.98 6.42 2.55
N PRO A 557 23.71 6.89 3.60
CA PRO A 557 23.61 8.28 4.05
C PRO A 557 23.89 9.28 2.91
N HIS A 558 24.95 9.06 2.14
CA HIS A 558 25.30 9.94 1.02
C HIS A 558 24.21 9.96 -0.06
N LEU A 559 23.67 8.80 -0.45
CA LEU A 559 22.60 8.71 -1.45
C LEU A 559 21.33 9.45 -1.04
N ARG A 560 20.95 9.43 0.25
CA ARG A 560 19.81 10.24 0.72
C ARG A 560 20.05 11.72 0.46
N ARG A 561 21.26 12.20 0.73
CA ARG A 561 21.65 13.59 0.45
C ARG A 561 21.66 13.91 -1.04
N VAL A 562 22.16 13.00 -1.88
CA VAL A 562 22.10 13.12 -3.34
C VAL A 562 20.66 13.31 -3.81
N PHE A 563 19.72 12.49 -3.34
CA PHE A 563 18.32 12.58 -3.76
C PHE A 563 17.60 13.82 -3.23
N GLN A 564 17.99 14.32 -2.06
CA GLN A 564 17.53 15.62 -1.56
C GLN A 564 17.97 16.79 -2.44
N GLU A 565 19.26 16.83 -2.82
CA GLU A 565 19.77 17.88 -3.70
C GLU A 565 19.20 17.73 -5.12
N PHE A 566 19.01 16.50 -5.61
CA PHE A 566 18.35 16.23 -6.88
C PHE A 566 16.95 16.84 -6.96
N ILE A 567 16.14 16.69 -5.91
CA ILE A 567 14.80 17.31 -5.85
C ILE A 567 14.91 18.83 -5.86
N LYS A 568 15.84 19.41 -5.09
CA LYS A 568 16.06 20.88 -5.08
C LYS A 568 16.47 21.44 -6.44
N MET A 569 17.29 20.70 -7.18
CA MET A 569 17.86 21.13 -8.46
C MET A 569 16.88 20.96 -9.62
N THR A 570 16.17 19.84 -9.66
CA THR A 570 15.40 19.43 -10.84
C THR A 570 13.90 19.54 -10.64
N ASN A 571 13.45 19.54 -9.38
CA ASN A 571 12.06 19.44 -9.00
C ASN A 571 11.41 18.11 -9.48
N TYR A 572 12.20 17.04 -9.58
CA TYR A 572 11.76 15.67 -9.84
C TYR A 572 12.20 14.72 -8.72
N ASP A 573 11.55 13.56 -8.60
CA ASP A 573 12.02 12.47 -7.75
C ASP A 573 12.82 11.47 -8.58
N VAL A 574 13.92 10.98 -8.00
CA VAL A 574 14.85 10.09 -8.70
C VAL A 574 14.17 8.80 -9.17
N GLU A 575 13.19 8.28 -8.43
CA GLU A 575 12.48 7.05 -8.79
C GLU A 575 11.64 7.27 -10.06
N HIS A 576 11.03 8.44 -10.22
CA HIS A 576 10.31 8.80 -11.46
C HIS A 576 11.26 8.92 -12.64
N THR A 577 12.40 9.59 -12.44
CA THR A 577 13.44 9.72 -13.46
C THR A 577 13.89 8.35 -13.96
N ILE A 578 14.19 7.43 -13.04
CA ILE A 578 14.56 6.06 -13.38
C ILE A 578 13.44 5.35 -14.14
N LYS A 579 12.18 5.48 -13.68
CA LYS A 579 11.03 4.84 -14.35
C LYS A 579 10.75 5.39 -15.76
N LYS A 580 11.07 6.66 -15.99
CA LYS A 580 10.87 7.36 -17.27
C LYS A 580 11.96 7.01 -18.28
N GLU A 581 13.21 7.08 -17.86
CA GLU A 581 14.37 6.96 -18.75
C GLU A 581 14.88 5.51 -18.87
N MET A 582 14.53 4.63 -17.93
CA MET A 582 14.99 3.24 -17.90
C MET A 582 13.84 2.25 -17.94
N SER A 583 14.10 1.05 -18.43
CA SER A 583 13.11 -0.02 -18.52
C SER A 583 13.69 -1.38 -18.12
N GLY A 584 12.80 -2.37 -17.99
CA GLY A 584 13.16 -3.76 -17.64
C GLY A 584 13.90 -3.88 -16.31
N ASP A 585 14.79 -4.87 -16.24
CA ASP A 585 15.48 -5.22 -14.99
C ASP A 585 16.47 -4.14 -14.53
N VAL A 586 16.99 -3.32 -15.43
CA VAL A 586 17.85 -2.17 -15.09
C VAL A 586 17.07 -1.16 -14.25
N ARG A 587 15.88 -0.76 -14.72
CA ARG A 587 14.96 0.11 -13.98
C ARG A 587 14.62 -0.51 -12.63
N ASP A 588 14.21 -1.77 -12.62
CA ASP A 588 13.75 -2.44 -11.40
C ASP A 588 14.88 -2.60 -10.37
N THR A 589 16.12 -2.80 -10.82
CA THR A 589 17.29 -2.85 -9.93
C THR A 589 17.57 -1.49 -9.28
N PHE A 590 17.58 -0.41 -10.07
CA PHE A 590 17.84 0.92 -9.53
C PHE A 590 16.70 1.42 -8.63
N VAL A 591 15.45 1.16 -8.99
CA VAL A 591 14.30 1.43 -8.12
C VAL A 591 14.43 0.66 -6.81
N ALA A 592 14.83 -0.62 -6.83
CA ALA A 592 15.05 -1.40 -5.61
C ALA A 592 16.17 -0.83 -4.73
N ILE A 593 17.28 -0.34 -5.33
CA ILE A 593 18.34 0.35 -4.57
C ILE A 593 17.78 1.62 -3.91
N VAL A 594 17.12 2.47 -4.67
CA VAL A 594 16.53 3.73 -4.16
C VAL A 594 15.56 3.45 -3.02
N GLN A 595 14.66 2.48 -3.18
CA GLN A 595 13.68 2.09 -2.15
C GLN A 595 14.36 1.47 -0.92
N SER A 596 15.40 0.66 -1.10
CA SER A 596 16.22 0.09 -0.02
C SER A 596 16.94 1.16 0.80
N VAL A 597 17.45 2.22 0.15
CA VAL A 597 18.03 3.39 0.82
C VAL A 597 16.96 4.18 1.56
N LYS A 598 15.79 4.39 0.94
CA LYS A 598 14.68 5.20 1.46
C LYS A 598 14.01 4.58 2.69
N ASN A 599 13.50 3.36 2.57
CA ASN A 599 12.86 2.63 3.68
C ASN A 599 12.86 1.14 3.36
N LYS A 600 13.92 0.44 3.78
CA LYS A 600 14.11 -1.00 3.57
C LYS A 600 12.95 -1.86 4.16
N PRO A 601 12.45 -1.60 5.38
CA PRO A 601 11.25 -2.29 5.87
C PRO A 601 10.02 -2.12 4.97
N LEU A 602 9.76 -0.91 4.46
CA LEU A 602 8.65 -0.66 3.54
C LEU A 602 8.82 -1.38 2.20
N PHE A 603 10.05 -1.44 1.66
CA PHE A 603 10.35 -2.21 0.44
C PHE A 603 9.94 -3.69 0.59
N PHE A 604 10.28 -4.31 1.73
CA PHE A 604 9.88 -5.70 1.99
C PHE A 604 8.39 -5.85 2.26
N ALA A 605 7.75 -4.89 2.94
CA ALA A 605 6.30 -4.88 3.13
C ALA A 605 5.55 -4.83 1.78
N ASP A 606 6.01 -4.01 0.85
CA ASP A 606 5.46 -3.91 -0.50
C ASP A 606 5.60 -5.22 -1.27
N LYS A 607 6.76 -5.88 -1.15
CA LYS A 607 7.00 -7.18 -1.78
C LYS A 607 6.14 -8.29 -1.19
N LEU A 608 5.97 -8.33 0.14
CA LEU A 608 5.05 -9.26 0.80
C LEU A 608 3.60 -9.04 0.36
N TYR A 609 3.18 -7.78 0.24
CA TYR A 609 1.84 -7.48 -0.23
C TYR A 609 1.65 -7.97 -1.66
N LYS A 610 2.61 -7.71 -2.56
CA LYS A 610 2.57 -8.19 -3.94
C LYS A 610 2.57 -9.72 -4.04
N SER A 611 3.32 -10.43 -3.20
CA SER A 611 3.35 -11.89 -3.24
C SER A 611 2.01 -12.50 -2.85
N MET A 612 1.21 -11.81 -2.04
CA MET A 612 -0.09 -12.30 -1.57
C MET A 612 -1.27 -11.62 -2.27
N LYS A 613 -1.07 -10.57 -3.07
CA LYS A 613 -2.15 -9.71 -3.58
C LYS A 613 -3.25 -10.47 -4.30
N ASP A 614 -2.88 -11.49 -5.08
CA ASP A 614 -3.80 -12.32 -5.86
C ASP A 614 -4.42 -13.48 -5.04
N GLY A 615 -3.87 -13.78 -3.86
CA GLY A 615 -4.44 -14.71 -2.86
C GLY A 615 -5.37 -14.01 -1.86
N ILE A 616 -4.95 -12.84 -1.34
CA ILE A 616 -5.74 -11.91 -0.52
C ILE A 616 -7.07 -11.56 -1.21
N SER A 617 -7.06 -11.56 -2.54
CA SER A 617 -8.25 -11.34 -3.36
C SER A 617 -9.29 -12.48 -3.30
N GLN A 618 -8.94 -13.74 -3.08
CA GLN A 618 -9.94 -14.82 -3.16
C GLN A 618 -10.87 -14.93 -1.95
N LEU A 619 -10.41 -14.51 -0.75
CA LEU A 619 -11.21 -14.55 0.47
C LEU A 619 -12.36 -13.52 0.50
N GLY A 620 -12.34 -12.51 -0.38
CA GLY A 620 -13.39 -11.50 -0.51
C GLY A 620 -14.59 -11.89 -1.39
N VAL A 621 -14.56 -13.07 -2.04
CA VAL A 621 -15.59 -13.51 -2.99
C VAL A 621 -16.60 -14.49 -2.36
N ILE A 622 -16.44 -14.84 -1.07
CA ILE A 622 -17.48 -15.62 -0.36
C ILE A 622 -18.60 -14.66 0.06
N SER A 623 -19.58 -14.50 -0.83
CA SER A 623 -20.88 -13.91 -0.50
C SER A 623 -21.54 -14.70 0.64
N PRO A 624 -22.11 -14.07 1.68
CA PRO A 624 -22.93 -14.75 2.67
C PRO A 624 -24.31 -14.98 2.07
N THR A 625 -24.42 -15.86 1.09
CA THR A 625 -25.72 -16.33 0.62
C THR A 625 -25.84 -17.82 0.94
N ILE A 626 -26.90 -18.13 1.69
CA ILE A 626 -27.29 -19.43 2.27
C ILE A 626 -26.74 -19.68 3.68
N MET A 627 -27.20 -18.87 4.64
CA MET A 627 -27.67 -19.47 5.89
C MET A 627 -29.06 -20.09 5.61
N PRO A 628 -29.32 -21.36 5.98
CA PRO A 628 -30.69 -21.86 5.98
C PRO A 628 -31.49 -21.08 7.02
N THR A 629 -32.52 -20.39 6.55
CA THR A 629 -33.55 -19.75 7.37
C THR A 629 -34.19 -20.80 8.29
N ARG A 630 -33.82 -20.79 9.58
CA ARG A 630 -34.66 -21.35 10.64
C ARG A 630 -35.89 -20.45 10.75
N GLY A 631 -36.97 -20.84 10.07
CA GLY A 631 -38.28 -20.24 10.25
C GLY A 631 -38.74 -20.40 11.71
N TYR A 632 -38.87 -19.28 12.40
CA TYR A 632 -39.65 -19.20 13.63
C TYR A 632 -41.13 -19.22 13.24
N LEU A 633 -41.73 -20.41 13.33
CA LEU A 633 -43.19 -20.56 13.39
C LEU A 633 -43.58 -20.47 14.86
N ALA A 634 -44.20 -19.35 15.23
CA ALA A 634 -44.91 -19.20 16.49
C ALA A 634 -46.11 -20.16 16.48
N ILE A 635 -46.09 -21.16 17.36
CA ILE A 635 -47.29 -21.91 17.76
C ILE A 635 -47.29 -22.00 19.28
N SER A 636 -48.40 -21.54 19.85
CA SER A 636 -48.75 -21.59 21.26
C SER A 636 -48.89 -23.02 21.80
N GLY A 637 -48.53 -23.23 23.07
CA GLY A 637 -49.28 -24.14 23.95
C GLY A 637 -48.55 -25.40 24.47
N HIS A 638 -48.22 -25.34 25.77
CA HIS A 638 -48.32 -26.40 26.79
C HIS A 638 -47.37 -27.63 26.84
N ILE A 639 -46.62 -27.67 27.97
CA ILE A 639 -46.57 -28.74 29.02
C ILE A 639 -45.57 -29.93 28.88
N PHE A 640 -44.80 -30.14 29.99
CA PHE A 640 -43.91 -31.26 30.44
C PHE A 640 -42.72 -31.63 29.51
N GLY A 641 -41.51 -32.01 29.94
CA GLY A 641 -40.85 -32.31 31.21
C GLY A 641 -39.54 -33.10 30.93
N HIS A 642 -38.51 -32.90 31.76
CA HIS A 642 -37.34 -33.77 32.05
C HIS A 642 -36.33 -34.30 30.98
N HIS A 643 -35.05 -34.12 31.35
CA HIS A 643 -33.84 -34.99 31.25
C HIS A 643 -32.93 -35.09 29.99
N ASN A 644 -31.64 -34.80 30.29
CA ASN A 644 -30.36 -35.47 29.96
C ASN A 644 -29.83 -35.64 28.52
N LEU A 645 -28.63 -35.04 28.31
CA LEU A 645 -27.32 -35.67 28.00
C LEU A 645 -27.29 -36.98 27.21
N GLU A 646 -26.71 -36.97 26.00
CA GLU A 646 -25.42 -37.62 25.62
C GLU A 646 -25.24 -37.80 24.10
N SER A 647 -24.00 -37.58 23.64
CA SER A 647 -23.21 -38.35 22.64
C SER A 647 -23.90 -38.97 21.40
N VAL A 648 -23.39 -38.65 20.20
CA VAL A 648 -23.06 -39.69 19.18
C VAL A 648 -21.90 -39.22 18.28
N ALA A 649 -20.86 -40.07 18.18
CA ALA A 649 -19.87 -40.09 17.12
C ALA A 649 -20.13 -41.29 16.18
N THR A 650 -19.66 -41.19 14.92
CA THR A 650 -19.40 -42.27 13.92
C THR A 650 -20.62 -43.04 13.38
N SER A 651 -20.76 -43.49 12.12
CA SER A 651 -19.91 -43.55 10.92
C SER A 651 -20.71 -44.18 9.74
N ILE A 652 -20.11 -44.19 8.54
CA ILE A 652 -20.37 -45.07 7.35
C ILE A 652 -21.53 -44.69 6.42
N TRP A 653 -21.28 -44.61 5.10
CA TRP A 653 -21.85 -45.48 4.04
C TRP A 653 -21.22 -45.19 2.67
N TRP A 654 -20.67 -46.25 2.04
CA TRP A 654 -20.39 -46.37 0.61
C TRP A 654 -21.65 -46.92 -0.09
N GLY A 655 -21.95 -46.47 -1.30
CA GLY A 655 -23.01 -47.04 -2.13
C GLY A 655 -22.74 -46.84 -3.62
N GLU A 656 -22.39 -47.93 -4.30
CA GLU A 656 -22.43 -48.07 -5.77
C GLU A 656 -23.87 -48.27 -6.25
N SER A 657 -24.21 -47.79 -7.46
CA SER A 657 -25.07 -48.50 -8.43
C SER A 657 -25.05 -47.86 -9.82
N ARG A 658 -25.23 -48.72 -10.83
CA ARG A 658 -24.99 -48.58 -12.28
C ARG A 658 -26.27 -48.32 -13.10
N ASP A 659 -26.02 -48.00 -14.39
CA ASP A 659 -26.80 -48.29 -15.62
C ASP A 659 -28.08 -47.44 -15.89
N ALA A 660 -28.47 -47.04 -17.11
CA ALA A 660 -27.98 -47.14 -18.50
C ALA A 660 -28.88 -46.28 -19.44
N ALA A 661 -28.57 -46.30 -20.76
CA ALA A 661 -29.33 -45.87 -21.96
C ALA A 661 -29.02 -44.45 -22.52
N GLU A 662 -28.91 -44.17 -23.83
CA GLU A 662 -28.95 -44.91 -25.10
C GLU A 662 -28.43 -43.95 -26.22
N HIS A 663 -27.85 -44.50 -27.29
CA HIS A 663 -27.40 -43.84 -28.56
C HIS A 663 -28.61 -43.58 -29.51
N PRO A 664 -28.56 -42.90 -30.71
CA PRO A 664 -27.56 -43.13 -31.78
C PRO A 664 -27.32 -41.99 -32.86
N GLN A 665 -26.53 -42.35 -33.90
CA GLN A 665 -26.37 -41.75 -35.26
C GLN A 665 -25.48 -40.49 -35.41
N CYS A 666 -24.67 -40.26 -36.46
CA CYS A 666 -24.38 -40.95 -37.72
C CYS A 666 -23.08 -40.43 -38.38
N THR A 667 -22.37 -41.35 -39.05
CA THR A 667 -21.58 -41.24 -40.30
C THR A 667 -20.30 -40.38 -40.46
N ARG A 668 -19.33 -41.09 -41.08
CA ARG A 668 -17.99 -40.73 -41.56
C ARG A 668 -18.01 -39.84 -42.83
N GLN A 669 -16.91 -39.10 -43.04
CA GLN A 669 -16.37 -38.88 -44.39
C GLN A 669 -14.83 -38.82 -44.37
N ALA A 670 -14.23 -39.42 -45.40
CA ALA A 670 -12.79 -39.69 -45.54
C ALA A 670 -12.20 -38.95 -46.74
N CYS A 671 -10.89 -38.64 -46.69
CA CYS A 671 -9.96 -38.44 -47.83
C CYS A 671 -8.52 -38.45 -47.25
N ALA A 672 -7.70 -39.51 -47.42
CA ALA A 672 -6.88 -39.90 -48.58
C ALA A 672 -5.46 -39.25 -48.64
N THR A 673 -4.49 -39.99 -48.10
CA THR A 673 -3.11 -40.32 -48.58
C THR A 673 -2.13 -39.28 -49.16
N ARG A 674 -0.90 -39.24 -48.61
CA ARG A 674 0.41 -39.30 -49.33
C ARG A 674 1.60 -39.66 -48.40
N ASN A 675 2.44 -40.62 -48.82
CA ASN A 675 3.69 -41.13 -48.19
C ASN A 675 4.89 -40.17 -48.45
N TYR A 676 5.87 -39.93 -47.55
CA TYR A 676 7.10 -40.69 -47.18
C TYR A 676 8.00 -39.75 -46.29
N PRO A 677 9.18 -40.14 -45.71
CA PRO A 677 9.58 -41.29 -44.88
C PRO A 677 10.03 -40.88 -43.45
N ALA A 678 10.24 -41.90 -42.60
CA ALA A 678 10.61 -41.81 -41.19
C ALA A 678 11.97 -41.15 -40.87
N ARG A 679 11.98 -40.30 -39.83
CA ARG A 679 13.14 -40.09 -38.93
C ARG A 679 12.70 -40.33 -37.49
N LYS A 680 13.46 -41.18 -36.79
CA LYS A 680 13.28 -41.52 -35.37
C LYS A 680 13.32 -40.26 -34.51
N ALA A 681 12.20 -39.90 -33.88
CA ALA A 681 12.15 -38.96 -32.78
C ALA A 681 11.76 -39.73 -31.50
N LYS A 682 12.59 -39.60 -30.46
CA LYS A 682 12.26 -40.02 -29.10
C LYS A 682 10.97 -39.31 -28.68
N ALA A 683 10.05 -40.06 -28.08
CA ALA A 683 8.85 -39.50 -27.47
C ALA A 683 9.25 -38.70 -26.22
N GLU A 684 9.38 -37.38 -26.36
CA GLU A 684 9.17 -36.45 -25.25
C GLU A 684 7.67 -36.20 -25.14
N LYS A 685 7.10 -36.58 -23.99
CA LYS A 685 5.72 -36.23 -23.64
C LYS A 685 5.65 -34.70 -23.52
N CYS A 686 5.16 -34.06 -24.58
CA CYS A 686 4.73 -32.68 -24.55
C CYS A 686 3.37 -32.63 -23.82
N THR A 687 3.39 -32.39 -22.51
CA THR A 687 2.21 -31.90 -21.79
C THR A 687 2.32 -30.39 -21.67
N GLN A 688 2.15 -29.69 -22.80
CA GLN A 688 1.73 -28.29 -22.76
C GLN A 688 0.21 -28.27 -22.68
N GLY A 689 -0.30 -28.23 -21.44
CA GLY A 689 -1.62 -27.67 -21.18
C GLY A 689 -1.55 -26.15 -21.29
N PRO A 690 -2.64 -25.46 -21.65
CA PRO A 690 -2.63 -24.01 -21.83
C PRO A 690 -2.27 -23.33 -20.51
N GLN A 691 -1.31 -22.39 -20.57
CA GLN A 691 -0.95 -21.49 -19.47
C GLN A 691 -2.16 -20.61 -19.11
N GLY A 692 -3.02 -21.12 -18.24
CA GLY A 692 -3.93 -20.30 -17.46
C GLY A 692 -3.12 -19.57 -16.40
N TRP A 693 -3.12 -18.25 -16.46
CA TRP A 693 -2.63 -17.39 -15.38
C TRP A 693 -3.52 -17.61 -14.15
N GLY A 694 -3.10 -18.49 -13.24
CA GLY A 694 -3.77 -18.70 -11.97
C GLY A 694 -3.40 -17.61 -10.98
N ALA A 695 -4.38 -16.77 -10.63
CA ALA A 695 -4.31 -15.87 -9.48
C ALA A 695 -4.03 -16.69 -8.21
N GLY A 696 -2.86 -16.50 -7.60
CA GLY A 696 -2.40 -17.25 -6.41
C GLY A 696 -1.19 -16.61 -5.75
N THR A 697 -0.82 -17.10 -4.57
CA THR A 697 0.30 -16.58 -3.76
C THR A 697 1.66 -16.96 -4.35
N ASP A 698 2.58 -15.99 -4.45
CA ASP A 698 4.00 -16.24 -4.69
C ASP A 698 4.68 -16.69 -3.38
N GLU A 699 4.50 -17.97 -3.07
CA GLU A 699 5.05 -18.62 -1.87
C GLU A 699 6.58 -18.58 -1.81
N LYS A 700 7.28 -18.46 -2.96
CA LYS A 700 8.74 -18.36 -2.96
C LYS A 700 9.19 -17.02 -2.40
N THR A 701 8.57 -15.92 -2.86
CA THR A 701 8.89 -14.59 -2.35
C THR A 701 8.42 -14.43 -0.91
N LEU A 702 7.22 -14.90 -0.57
CA LEU A 702 6.69 -14.86 0.80
C LEU A 702 7.65 -15.56 1.78
N THR A 703 8.00 -16.82 1.52
CA THR A 703 8.91 -17.57 2.40
C THR A 703 10.31 -16.98 2.44
N ARG A 704 10.86 -16.50 1.32
CA ARG A 704 12.19 -15.87 1.28
C ARG A 704 12.28 -14.65 2.18
N ILE A 705 11.29 -13.76 2.12
CA ILE A 705 11.26 -12.55 2.96
C ILE A 705 11.03 -12.93 4.42
N MET A 706 10.04 -13.80 4.69
CA MET A 706 9.72 -14.21 6.06
C MET A 706 10.90 -14.88 6.77
N VAL A 707 11.68 -15.71 6.07
CA VAL A 707 12.90 -16.33 6.62
C VAL A 707 14.02 -15.30 6.79
N SER A 708 14.41 -14.62 5.71
CA SER A 708 15.61 -13.77 5.71
C SER A 708 15.48 -12.54 6.61
N ARG A 709 14.25 -12.07 6.87
CA ARG A 709 14.01 -10.88 7.71
C ARG A 709 13.56 -11.23 9.13
N SER A 710 13.29 -12.51 9.43
CA SER A 710 12.71 -12.99 10.69
C SER A 710 13.39 -12.45 11.95
N GLU A 711 14.71 -12.31 11.93
CA GLU A 711 15.55 -11.88 13.06
C GLU A 711 16.17 -10.47 12.87
N ILE A 712 15.84 -9.76 11.77
CA ILE A 712 16.44 -8.45 11.43
C ILE A 712 15.44 -7.32 11.68
N ASP A 713 14.39 -7.24 10.86
CA ASP A 713 13.45 -6.10 10.84
C ASP A 713 12.00 -6.51 10.53
N LEU A 714 11.66 -7.79 10.67
CA LEU A 714 10.30 -8.26 10.37
C LEU A 714 9.22 -7.59 11.25
N LEU A 715 9.56 -7.09 12.44
CA LEU A 715 8.62 -6.28 13.23
C LEU A 715 8.38 -4.90 12.58
N ASN A 716 9.42 -4.27 12.07
CA ASN A 716 9.32 -3.01 11.34
C ASN A 716 8.54 -3.20 10.02
N ILE A 717 8.81 -4.29 9.30
CA ILE A 717 8.08 -4.66 8.07
C ILE A 717 6.58 -4.82 8.38
N ARG A 718 6.22 -5.51 9.47
CA ARG A 718 4.81 -5.65 9.89
C ARG A 718 4.14 -4.30 10.14
N ARG A 719 4.85 -3.34 10.71
CA ARG A 719 4.36 -1.98 10.98
C ARG A 719 4.12 -1.20 9.68
N GLU A 720 5.09 -1.20 8.77
CA GLU A 720 4.94 -0.57 7.45
C GLU A 720 3.79 -1.21 6.66
N PHE A 721 3.67 -2.54 6.75
CA PHE A 721 2.61 -3.29 6.10
C PHE A 721 1.22 -2.87 6.58
N ILE A 722 0.97 -2.86 7.89
CA ILE A 722 -0.35 -2.46 8.43
C ILE A 722 -0.65 -0.99 8.13
N GLU A 723 0.34 -0.11 8.20
CA GLU A 723 0.15 1.31 7.94
C GLU A 723 -0.29 1.59 6.50
N LYS A 724 0.40 1.00 5.52
CA LYS A 724 0.10 1.18 4.10
C LYS A 724 -1.15 0.38 3.69
N TYR A 725 -1.27 -0.85 4.17
CA TYR A 725 -2.27 -1.81 3.69
C TYR A 725 -3.50 -1.98 4.59
N ASP A 726 -3.65 -1.23 5.70
CA ASP A 726 -4.85 -1.22 6.59
C ASP A 726 -5.35 -2.65 6.92
N LYS A 727 -4.39 -3.57 6.96
CA LYS A 727 -4.53 -5.00 7.19
C LYS A 727 -3.20 -5.47 7.76
N SER A 728 -3.23 -6.20 8.87
CA SER A 728 -2.00 -6.73 9.45
C SER A 728 -1.37 -7.79 8.54
N LEU A 729 -0.04 -7.96 8.60
CA LEU A 729 0.62 -9.05 7.88
C LEU A 729 0.08 -10.44 8.29
N HIS A 730 -0.39 -10.57 9.54
CA HIS A 730 -1.02 -11.79 10.04
C HIS A 730 -2.31 -12.12 9.25
N GLN A 731 -3.24 -11.17 9.19
CA GLN A 731 -4.50 -11.28 8.41
C GLN A 731 -4.32 -11.35 6.89
N ALA A 732 -3.11 -11.13 6.40
CA ALA A 732 -2.79 -11.23 4.98
C ALA A 732 -2.23 -12.62 4.61
N ILE A 733 -1.57 -13.27 5.58
CA ILE A 733 -1.06 -14.64 5.46
C ILE A 733 -2.17 -15.65 5.77
N GLU A 734 -3.00 -15.36 6.78
CA GLU A 734 -4.29 -16.04 7.03
C GLU A 734 -5.29 -15.72 5.92
#